data_AF-F9FHT6-F1
#
_entry.id   AF-F9FHT6-F1
#
_cell.length_a   1.000
_cell.length_b   1.000
_cell.length_c   1.000
_cell.angle_alpha   90.00
_cell.angle_beta   90.00
_cell.angle_gamma   90.00
#
_symmetry.space_group_name_H-M   'P 1'
#
loop_
_entity.id
_entity.type
_entity.pdbx_description
1 polymer ?
#
loop_
_entity_poly.entity_id
_entity_poly.type
_entity_poly.pdbx_seq_one_letter_code
_entity_poly.pdbx_strand_id
1 'polypeptide(L)'
;MLSFLVQVATLASLATLSLADDAPVNDLKAYNKGFLGQFPSQEFKSSDVVAPVFQISTFNPNLVDDSGFLFLTMEHGDKSGPAIFSSKDLSLVYADISYAKTFDARAQVKSGGKYLTFIEGGRCHAFDANYQKKWTVEIENLGSTQGSIHEFEFTTQGGTALMTAVQDVRYNLTALGGEMDGWLSDSIFQEVELETNRVTNVWRSFTHVNLTDTMVKYSPKKTFMHGDGFDWFHIDSVSKTSKGHYLVSSRSLSAIILLQADSLNPRWVLGGKRNQFKDLSGGNATNFANQYDAKFVQGNESQISFFDNQATTSGSCSGENCSRGVVVELDYEEMTVRLLHEFYHPQEISSGSGGSVQGLDNGNFLIGWGANPAITEHTSNGTVVMDIQRGVIPHETNGDPDLDISVYRAWKMEWIGRPPWGPSIASALPGNEATNATIYVSWNGDTQVDQWEVYVGEDDKNATSSPRLLANSSRFGFETEILLETLPLPRSARAVGSLIDLQGSRNVCAYTPGALSGASKTEDQQQDKTAKKGEQESGENTVEKELGPLARRLEEATEEALFTGGRAGRRAVEDAGFSEELKERLLNKIADANFKSENASAFAEASLSSTAGEGTRHIASAQAWTGEESTADTVLRMLDDAKKPLAPGLRGKFQPPPVDMRLQKQPRRSAGEKVAKARDKVNTYVGMGGQQAKNGMSEDEKEAWRKELRERFEPGARALPNSITGLAALANERIENAIARGQFKNIPRGKGVERDARADNPFIDTTEYIMNKMIQRQDIVPPWIEKQQEVAKELGIFRARLRNDWRRFAARMIASRGGSLQEQIRRAEEYAAAEEVHNPIIRKKTDGQVEEIKAASPVVGRPFRDSAWEQTEAAYHKLSIERLNALTRSYNLMAPDLAKKPYFSLERELKACFAEVAPTVAREIQERATGGTARNLGGGGQAGKQTGLLETLTGGDNVKVHVEAQEKAYGLKEWWRDVWKKN
;
A
#
# COMPACT_ATOMS: atom_id res chain seq x y z
N MET A 1 -48.96 -49.55 3.02
CA MET A 1 -48.94 -48.11 3.33
C MET A 1 -48.31 -47.75 4.70
N LEU A 2 -47.72 -48.69 5.46
CA LEU A 2 -46.95 -48.35 6.68
C LEU A 2 -45.41 -48.49 6.52
N SER A 3 -44.91 -49.00 5.39
CA SER A 3 -43.45 -49.15 5.17
C SER A 3 -42.79 -47.95 4.47
N PHE A 4 -43.57 -46.98 4.00
CA PHE A 4 -43.07 -45.78 3.30
C PHE A 4 -42.96 -44.56 4.21
N LEU A 5 -43.61 -44.58 5.38
CA LEU A 5 -43.59 -43.50 6.37
C LEU A 5 -42.43 -43.62 7.38
N VAL A 6 -41.78 -44.79 7.47
CA VAL A 6 -40.65 -45.00 8.38
C VAL A 6 -39.30 -44.63 7.71
N GLN A 7 -39.21 -44.60 6.38
CA GLN A 7 -37.99 -44.17 5.67
C GLN A 7 -37.88 -42.66 5.45
N VAL A 8 -38.96 -41.90 5.64
CA VAL A 8 -38.93 -40.42 5.57
C VAL A 8 -38.65 -39.79 6.94
N ALA A 9 -38.77 -40.55 8.03
CA ALA A 9 -38.59 -40.05 9.40
C ALA A 9 -37.21 -40.34 10.02
N THR A 10 -36.34 -41.12 9.37
CA THR A 10 -34.98 -41.45 9.87
C THR A 10 -33.83 -40.78 9.11
N LEU A 11 -34.12 -39.75 8.31
CA LEU A 11 -33.12 -38.96 7.56
C LEU A 11 -33.07 -37.49 7.99
N ALA A 12 -33.70 -37.14 9.12
CA ALA A 12 -33.81 -35.77 9.62
C ALA A 12 -33.13 -35.54 10.99
N SER A 13 -32.24 -36.44 11.42
CA SER A 13 -31.58 -36.34 12.71
C SER A 13 -30.11 -36.71 12.58
N LEU A 14 -29.28 -35.76 12.12
CA LEU A 14 -27.81 -35.76 12.27
C LEU A 14 -27.29 -34.35 11.94
N ALA A 15 -27.84 -33.33 12.60
CA ALA A 15 -27.14 -32.06 12.76
C ALA A 15 -26.40 -32.14 14.09
N THR A 16 -25.22 -32.76 14.11
CA THR A 16 -24.29 -32.62 15.23
C THR A 16 -23.78 -31.18 15.17
N LEU A 17 -24.44 -30.28 15.91
CA LEU A 17 -23.96 -28.92 16.12
C LEU A 17 -22.79 -28.99 17.11
N SER A 18 -21.57 -29.15 16.59
CA SER A 18 -20.37 -28.81 17.32
C SER A 18 -19.87 -27.45 16.81
N LEU A 19 -19.49 -26.59 17.74
CA LEU A 19 -18.94 -25.26 17.47
C LEU A 19 -17.48 -25.43 17.04
N ALA A 20 -17.17 -25.11 15.78
CA ALA A 20 -15.78 -24.98 15.33
C ALA A 20 -15.19 -23.62 15.75
N ASP A 21 -15.98 -22.56 15.69
CA ASP A 21 -15.61 -21.25 16.22
C ASP A 21 -15.56 -21.26 17.76
N ASP A 22 -14.63 -20.50 18.34
CA ASP A 22 -14.55 -20.30 19.79
C ASP A 22 -15.78 -19.52 20.30
N ALA A 23 -16.39 -20.02 21.37
CA ALA A 23 -17.55 -19.36 21.97
C ALA A 23 -17.17 -18.01 22.59
N PRO A 24 -18.03 -16.99 22.49
CA PRO A 24 -17.81 -15.71 23.16
C PRO A 24 -17.66 -15.85 24.68
N VAL A 25 -16.81 -15.01 25.26
CA VAL A 25 -16.52 -15.05 26.70
C VAL A 25 -17.54 -14.22 27.46
N ASN A 26 -18.19 -14.82 28.46
CA ASN A 26 -19.15 -14.09 29.31
C ASN A 26 -18.54 -13.57 30.63
N ASP A 27 -17.39 -14.10 31.06
CA ASP A 27 -16.73 -13.67 32.29
C ASP A 27 -15.88 -12.42 32.07
N LEU A 28 -16.51 -11.25 32.22
CA LEU A 28 -15.88 -9.94 32.11
C LEU A 28 -14.66 -9.77 33.05
N LYS A 29 -14.74 -10.30 34.28
CA LYS A 29 -13.65 -10.13 35.26
C LYS A 29 -12.44 -10.97 34.89
N ALA A 30 -12.66 -12.19 34.40
CA ALA A 30 -11.57 -13.04 33.93
C ALA A 30 -10.94 -12.47 32.66
N TYR A 31 -11.77 -11.98 31.73
CA TYR A 31 -11.31 -11.38 30.48
C TYR A 31 -10.42 -10.16 30.73
N ASN A 32 -10.86 -9.19 31.55
CA ASN A 32 -10.08 -7.98 31.87
C ASN A 32 -8.83 -8.24 32.71
N LYS A 33 -8.73 -9.38 33.39
CA LYS A 33 -7.47 -9.81 34.05
C LYS A 33 -6.44 -10.38 33.07
N GLY A 34 -6.80 -10.56 31.81
CA GLY A 34 -5.92 -11.08 30.77
C GLY A 34 -5.64 -12.58 30.91
N PHE A 35 -6.53 -13.37 31.53
CA PHE A 35 -6.34 -14.82 31.65
C PHE A 35 -6.23 -15.55 30.30
N LEU A 36 -6.83 -14.98 29.25
CA LEU A 36 -6.79 -15.46 27.86
C LEU A 36 -5.80 -14.65 27.00
N GLY A 37 -4.96 -13.81 27.60
CA GLY A 37 -4.14 -12.81 26.92
C GLY A 37 -4.80 -11.41 26.89
N GLN A 38 -4.05 -10.40 26.44
CA GLN A 38 -4.57 -9.02 26.32
C GLN A 38 -5.51 -8.83 25.13
N PHE A 39 -5.34 -9.66 24.10
CA PHE A 39 -6.14 -9.70 22.90
C PHE A 39 -6.46 -11.16 22.53
N PRO A 40 -7.51 -11.75 23.14
CA PRO A 40 -7.90 -13.13 22.86
C PRO A 40 -8.29 -13.29 21.38
N SER A 41 -7.67 -14.26 20.70
CA SER A 41 -7.88 -14.53 19.28
C SER A 41 -8.08 -16.03 19.03
N GLN A 42 -8.85 -16.35 17.99
CA GLN A 42 -9.09 -17.70 17.50
C GLN A 42 -8.49 -17.88 16.09
N GLU A 43 -8.05 -19.11 15.81
CA GLU A 43 -7.55 -19.57 14.51
C GLU A 43 -8.49 -20.65 13.96
N PHE A 44 -8.66 -20.71 12.64
CA PHE A 44 -9.53 -21.67 11.98
C PHE A 44 -8.74 -22.83 11.36
N LYS A 45 -9.38 -24.00 11.18
CA LYS A 45 -8.71 -25.17 10.56
C LYS A 45 -8.70 -25.11 9.04
N SER A 46 -9.74 -24.53 8.46
CA SER A 46 -9.97 -24.41 7.01
C SER A 46 -9.40 -23.12 6.43
N SER A 47 -8.99 -22.16 7.25
CA SER A 47 -8.49 -20.86 6.80
C SER A 47 -7.40 -20.33 7.72
N ASP A 48 -6.38 -19.69 7.14
CA ASP A 48 -5.28 -19.04 7.88
C ASP A 48 -5.68 -17.68 8.51
N VAL A 49 -6.96 -17.33 8.44
CA VAL A 49 -7.48 -16.08 8.99
C VAL A 49 -7.53 -16.14 10.51
N VAL A 50 -7.25 -15.01 11.16
CA VAL A 50 -7.33 -14.86 12.62
C VAL A 50 -8.45 -13.90 12.97
N ALA A 51 -9.27 -14.26 13.95
CA ALA A 51 -10.37 -13.43 14.45
C ALA A 51 -10.24 -13.18 15.96
N PRO A 52 -10.74 -12.05 16.49
CA PRO A 52 -10.89 -11.89 17.93
C PRO A 52 -11.91 -12.87 18.51
N VAL A 53 -11.71 -13.24 19.77
CA VAL A 53 -12.76 -13.83 20.61
C VAL A 53 -13.38 -12.71 21.42
N PHE A 54 -14.61 -12.33 21.07
CA PHE A 54 -15.34 -11.28 21.76
C PHE A 54 -15.71 -11.71 23.18
N GLN A 55 -15.59 -10.77 24.11
CA GLN A 55 -16.29 -10.83 25.38
C GLN A 55 -17.63 -10.11 25.21
N ILE A 56 -18.70 -10.73 25.72
CA ILE A 56 -20.06 -10.19 25.66
C ILE A 56 -20.54 -9.92 27.08
N SER A 57 -20.81 -8.66 27.39
CA SER A 57 -21.43 -8.25 28.66
C SER A 57 -22.95 -8.15 28.52
N THR A 58 -23.43 -7.62 27.39
CA THR A 58 -24.86 -7.53 27.06
C THR A 58 -25.05 -7.80 25.57
N PHE A 59 -26.02 -8.63 25.20
CA PHE A 59 -26.41 -8.81 23.81
C PHE A 59 -27.88 -9.22 23.73
N ASN A 60 -28.73 -8.32 23.22
CA ASN A 60 -30.16 -8.57 23.05
C ASN A 60 -30.55 -8.48 21.56
N PRO A 61 -30.56 -9.61 20.84
CA PRO A 61 -30.81 -9.65 19.40
C PRO A 61 -32.13 -9.01 18.95
N ASN A 62 -33.14 -8.93 19.82
CA ASN A 62 -34.45 -8.37 19.46
C ASN A 62 -34.52 -6.84 19.53
N LEU A 63 -33.56 -6.20 20.20
CA LEU A 63 -33.51 -4.74 20.37
C LEU A 63 -32.33 -4.10 19.63
N VAL A 64 -31.35 -4.91 19.27
CA VAL A 64 -30.21 -4.54 18.43
C VAL A 64 -30.71 -4.31 17.00
N ASP A 65 -30.15 -3.33 16.30
CA ASP A 65 -30.53 -3.00 14.92
C ASP A 65 -30.32 -4.19 13.97
N ASP A 66 -31.25 -4.34 13.01
CA ASP A 66 -31.26 -5.48 12.09
C ASP A 66 -30.16 -5.41 11.01
N SER A 67 -29.41 -4.29 10.92
CA SER A 67 -28.30 -4.14 9.97
C SER A 67 -27.32 -5.30 10.09
N GLY A 68 -27.03 -5.97 8.98
CA GLY A 68 -26.46 -7.31 8.96
C GLY A 68 -25.02 -7.46 9.44
N PHE A 69 -24.19 -6.41 9.36
CA PHE A 69 -22.75 -6.57 9.58
C PHE A 69 -22.08 -5.42 10.35
N LEU A 70 -21.09 -5.77 11.16
CA LEU A 70 -20.19 -4.89 11.87
C LEU A 70 -18.84 -4.83 11.15
N PHE A 71 -18.37 -3.63 10.82
CA PHE A 71 -17.11 -3.36 10.15
C PHE A 71 -16.09 -2.80 11.12
N LEU A 72 -14.90 -3.40 11.09
CA LEU A 72 -13.75 -3.04 11.92
C LEU A 72 -12.47 -3.14 11.10
N THR A 73 -11.42 -2.48 11.57
CA THR A 73 -10.05 -2.81 11.18
C THR A 73 -9.43 -3.68 12.26
N MET A 74 -8.71 -4.71 11.84
CA MET A 74 -7.99 -5.61 12.74
C MET A 74 -6.50 -5.52 12.47
N GLU A 75 -5.71 -5.68 13.52
CA GLU A 75 -4.27 -5.92 13.45
C GLU A 75 -3.99 -7.21 14.23
N HIS A 76 -3.06 -8.00 13.70
CA HIS A 76 -2.56 -9.22 14.30
C HIS A 76 -1.09 -9.38 13.96
N GLY A 77 -0.23 -9.04 14.92
CA GLY A 77 1.22 -8.98 14.69
C GLY A 77 1.57 -7.82 13.76
N ASP A 78 2.42 -8.06 12.75
CA ASP A 78 2.84 -7.01 11.81
C ASP A 78 1.86 -6.78 10.64
N LYS A 79 0.64 -7.33 10.74
CA LYS A 79 -0.34 -7.36 9.65
C LYS A 79 -1.68 -6.78 10.11
N SER A 80 -2.30 -6.00 9.24
CA SER A 80 -3.57 -5.33 9.47
C SER A 80 -4.51 -5.47 8.27
N GLY A 81 -5.81 -5.26 8.49
CA GLY A 81 -6.80 -5.34 7.42
C GLY A 81 -8.23 -5.02 7.82
N PRO A 82 -9.11 -4.84 6.81
CA PRO A 82 -10.54 -4.76 7.05
C PRO A 82 -11.10 -6.11 7.53
N ALA A 83 -12.08 -6.04 8.42
CA ALA A 83 -12.83 -7.18 8.92
C ALA A 83 -14.32 -6.87 8.96
N ILE A 84 -15.12 -7.89 8.69
CA ILE A 84 -16.57 -7.85 8.71
C ILE A 84 -17.05 -9.00 9.59
N PHE A 85 -17.87 -8.66 10.58
CA PHE A 85 -18.51 -9.60 11.48
C PHE A 85 -20.02 -9.55 11.27
N SER A 86 -20.68 -10.67 11.46
CA SER A 86 -22.14 -10.72 11.51
C SER A 86 -22.63 -9.99 12.77
N SER A 87 -23.61 -9.09 12.63
CA SER A 87 -24.18 -8.40 13.78
C SER A 87 -25.11 -9.28 14.63
N LYS A 88 -25.52 -10.44 14.09
CA LYS A 88 -26.50 -11.35 14.70
C LYS A 88 -25.88 -12.30 15.71
N ASP A 89 -24.67 -12.76 15.44
CA ASP A 89 -23.96 -13.77 16.23
C ASP A 89 -22.47 -13.45 16.43
N LEU A 90 -21.99 -12.31 15.93
CA LEU A 90 -20.60 -11.81 16.05
C LEU A 90 -19.55 -12.72 15.41
N SER A 91 -19.98 -13.66 14.55
CA SER A 91 -19.05 -14.51 13.82
C SER A 91 -18.28 -13.70 12.78
N LEU A 92 -17.06 -14.14 12.47
CA LEU A 92 -16.33 -13.58 11.34
C LEU A 92 -17.08 -13.89 10.03
N VAL A 93 -17.05 -12.95 9.08
CA VAL A 93 -17.60 -13.13 7.73
C VAL A 93 -16.52 -12.88 6.70
N TYR A 94 -15.75 -11.81 6.89
CA TYR A 94 -14.64 -11.46 6.02
C TYR A 94 -13.47 -10.91 6.84
N ALA A 95 -12.25 -11.32 6.52
CA ALA A 95 -11.06 -10.58 6.90
C ALA A 95 -9.95 -10.73 5.86
N ASP A 96 -9.20 -9.65 5.66
CA ASP A 96 -8.02 -9.61 4.81
C ASP A 96 -6.88 -8.88 5.51
N ILE A 97 -6.19 -9.60 6.40
CA ILE A 97 -5.04 -9.11 7.17
C ILE A 97 -3.73 -9.17 6.35
N SER A 98 -3.75 -8.72 5.10
CA SER A 98 -2.55 -8.73 4.22
C SER A 98 -1.82 -7.38 4.17
N TYR A 99 -2.38 -6.33 4.77
CA TYR A 99 -1.87 -4.96 4.70
C TYR A 99 -0.97 -4.64 5.90
N ALA A 100 -0.24 -3.53 5.82
CA ALA A 100 0.66 -3.13 6.92
C ALA A 100 -0.10 -2.55 8.11
N LYS A 101 -0.80 -1.42 7.92
CA LYS A 101 -1.56 -0.72 8.97
C LYS A 101 -2.82 -0.11 8.38
N THR A 102 -3.98 -0.52 8.87
CA THR A 102 -5.27 -0.11 8.31
C THR A 102 -6.18 0.58 9.31
N PHE A 103 -6.99 1.53 8.83
CA PHE A 103 -7.93 2.31 9.61
C PHE A 103 -9.27 2.49 8.88
N ASP A 104 -10.32 2.76 9.66
CA ASP A 104 -11.65 3.18 9.20
C ASP A 104 -12.27 2.31 8.09
N ALA A 105 -12.32 0.99 8.32
CA ALA A 105 -12.99 0.07 7.41
C ALA A 105 -14.51 0.23 7.50
N ARG A 106 -15.17 0.53 6.38
CA ARG A 106 -16.62 0.68 6.29
C ARG A 106 -17.17 0.44 4.88
N ALA A 107 -18.48 0.26 4.79
CA ALA A 107 -19.18 0.25 3.51
C ALA A 107 -19.64 1.67 3.12
N GLN A 108 -19.30 2.12 1.92
CA GLN A 108 -19.73 3.41 1.38
C GLN A 108 -20.51 3.24 0.10
N VAL A 109 -21.50 4.12 -0.12
CA VAL A 109 -22.38 4.06 -1.29
C VAL A 109 -21.96 5.12 -2.31
N LYS A 110 -21.78 4.71 -3.57
CA LYS A 110 -21.58 5.61 -4.72
C LYS A 110 -22.47 5.16 -5.87
N SER A 111 -23.30 6.07 -6.39
CA SER A 111 -24.16 5.81 -7.56
C SER A 111 -25.01 4.52 -7.46
N GLY A 112 -25.45 4.16 -6.25
CA GLY A 112 -26.21 2.93 -5.98
C GLY A 112 -25.37 1.66 -5.79
N GLY A 113 -24.06 1.71 -6.04
CA GLY A 113 -23.12 0.63 -5.71
C GLY A 113 -22.58 0.79 -4.28
N LYS A 114 -22.39 -0.33 -3.58
CA LYS A 114 -21.72 -0.40 -2.28
C LYS A 114 -20.26 -0.80 -2.46
N TYR A 115 -19.37 -0.14 -1.73
CA TYR A 115 -17.93 -0.37 -1.78
C TYR A 115 -17.38 -0.51 -0.36
N LEU A 116 -16.57 -1.54 -0.13
CA LEU A 116 -15.77 -1.66 1.08
C LEU A 116 -14.57 -0.72 0.95
N THR A 117 -14.43 0.19 1.90
CA THR A 117 -13.35 1.18 1.92
C THR A 117 -12.57 1.11 3.21
N PHE A 118 -11.26 1.30 3.14
CA PHE A 118 -10.38 1.43 4.31
C PHE A 118 -9.11 2.19 3.93
N ILE A 119 -8.39 2.70 4.94
CA ILE A 119 -7.19 3.52 4.77
C ILE A 119 -5.96 2.70 5.14
N GLU A 120 -4.99 2.54 4.23
CA GLU A 120 -3.69 1.92 4.46
C GLU A 120 -2.57 2.96 4.31
N GLY A 121 -1.83 3.27 5.38
CA GLY A 121 -0.64 4.12 5.31
C GLY A 121 -0.85 5.46 4.57
N GLY A 122 -2.02 6.08 4.75
CA GLY A 122 -2.40 7.34 4.09
C GLY A 122 -2.97 7.21 2.66
N ARG A 123 -3.12 5.99 2.15
CA ARG A 123 -3.82 5.68 0.90
C ARG A 123 -5.18 5.08 1.21
N CYS A 124 -6.17 5.36 0.40
CA CYS A 124 -7.50 4.79 0.58
C CYS A 124 -7.80 3.77 -0.49
N HIS A 125 -8.21 2.58 -0.10
CA HIS A 125 -8.63 1.53 -1.01
C HIS A 125 -10.13 1.40 -1.02
N ALA A 126 -10.70 1.17 -2.21
CA ALA A 126 -12.12 0.91 -2.38
C ALA A 126 -12.32 -0.36 -3.22
N PHE A 127 -13.05 -1.32 -2.66
CA PHE A 127 -13.37 -2.63 -3.25
C PHE A 127 -14.85 -2.73 -3.53
N ASP A 128 -15.24 -3.34 -4.64
CA ASP A 128 -16.65 -3.64 -4.90
C ASP A 128 -17.16 -4.84 -4.08
N ALA A 129 -18.44 -5.16 -4.21
CA ALA A 129 -19.08 -6.32 -3.59
C ALA A 129 -18.44 -7.67 -3.94
N ASN A 130 -17.69 -7.75 -5.06
CA ASN A 130 -16.95 -8.93 -5.46
C ASN A 130 -15.49 -8.89 -4.98
N TYR A 131 -15.17 -8.05 -3.99
CA TYR A 131 -13.82 -7.86 -3.45
C TYR A 131 -12.78 -7.53 -4.53
N GLN A 132 -13.19 -6.91 -5.64
CA GLN A 132 -12.28 -6.39 -6.64
C GLN A 132 -11.98 -4.92 -6.34
N LYS A 133 -10.68 -4.60 -6.21
CA LYS A 133 -10.22 -3.23 -6.02
C LYS A 133 -10.61 -2.37 -7.22
N LYS A 134 -11.39 -1.31 -6.99
CA LYS A 134 -11.78 -0.34 -8.02
C LYS A 134 -10.90 0.89 -8.01
N TRP A 135 -10.63 1.43 -6.84
CA TRP A 135 -9.89 2.67 -6.69
C TRP A 135 -8.83 2.56 -5.59
N THR A 136 -7.68 3.18 -5.85
CA THR A 136 -6.72 3.60 -4.84
C THR A 136 -6.61 5.11 -4.94
N VAL A 137 -7.04 5.80 -3.89
CA VAL A 137 -7.05 7.26 -3.83
C VAL A 137 -5.94 7.71 -2.88
N GLU A 138 -5.15 8.68 -3.33
CA GLU A 138 -4.06 9.27 -2.56
C GLU A 138 -4.19 10.79 -2.56
N ILE A 139 -3.48 11.42 -1.62
CA ILE A 139 -3.32 12.87 -1.59
C ILE A 139 -2.35 13.29 -2.69
N GLU A 140 -2.68 14.38 -3.38
CA GLU A 140 -1.96 14.81 -4.58
C GLU A 140 -1.44 16.24 -4.40
N ASN A 141 -0.35 16.57 -5.10
CA ASN A 141 0.26 17.90 -5.13
C ASN A 141 0.71 18.48 -3.76
N LEU A 142 1.08 17.63 -2.79
CA LEU A 142 1.63 18.04 -1.48
C LEU A 142 3.06 17.55 -1.22
N GLY A 143 3.85 17.31 -2.27
CA GLY A 143 5.24 16.88 -2.15
C GLY A 143 5.35 15.44 -1.61
N SER A 144 6.12 15.24 -0.53
CA SER A 144 6.26 13.93 0.12
C SER A 144 5.22 13.67 1.23
N THR A 145 4.25 14.56 1.40
CA THR A 145 3.18 14.41 2.40
C THR A 145 2.24 13.27 2.00
N GLN A 146 1.98 12.36 2.94
CA GLN A 146 0.99 11.29 2.78
C GLN A 146 -0.35 11.69 3.37
N GLY A 147 -1.41 10.97 2.99
CA GLY A 147 -2.72 11.12 3.62
C GLY A 147 -2.68 10.76 5.09
N SER A 148 -3.59 11.36 5.84
CA SER A 148 -3.83 11.04 7.23
C SER A 148 -4.74 9.82 7.36
N ILE A 149 -4.73 9.19 8.53
CA ILE A 149 -5.54 8.01 8.86
C ILE A 149 -6.98 8.36 9.25
N HIS A 150 -7.31 9.65 9.33
CA HIS A 150 -8.48 10.12 10.08
C HIS A 150 -9.80 10.09 9.29
N GLU A 151 -9.77 10.34 7.98
CA GLU A 151 -11.02 10.38 7.22
C GLU A 151 -10.85 10.05 5.74
N PHE A 152 -11.78 9.21 5.25
CA PHE A 152 -12.00 8.94 3.84
C PHE A 152 -13.50 8.77 3.55
N GLU A 153 -14.14 9.79 2.99
CA GLU A 153 -15.59 9.80 2.77
C GLU A 153 -15.93 10.07 1.30
N PHE A 154 -16.76 9.23 0.68
CA PHE A 154 -17.36 9.52 -0.62
C PHE A 154 -18.34 10.68 -0.52
N THR A 155 -18.25 11.61 -1.46
CA THR A 155 -19.16 12.76 -1.45
C THR A 155 -20.54 12.39 -2.01
N THR A 156 -21.56 13.04 -1.47
CA THR A 156 -22.98 12.79 -1.79
C THR A 156 -23.35 13.06 -3.25
N GLN A 157 -22.61 13.92 -3.96
CA GLN A 157 -22.86 14.25 -5.37
C GLN A 157 -22.29 13.19 -6.35
N GLY A 158 -21.53 12.22 -5.83
CA GLY A 158 -21.01 11.09 -6.59
C GLY A 158 -19.81 11.48 -7.47
N GLY A 159 -18.67 10.83 -7.24
CA GLY A 159 -17.50 10.94 -8.13
C GLY A 159 -16.25 11.54 -7.47
N THR A 160 -16.39 12.16 -6.30
CA THR A 160 -15.25 12.62 -5.49
C THR A 160 -15.23 11.95 -4.12
N ALA A 161 -14.07 11.95 -3.48
CA ALA A 161 -13.86 11.53 -2.11
C ALA A 161 -13.07 12.57 -1.33
N LEU A 162 -13.35 12.69 -0.04
CA LEU A 162 -12.61 13.51 0.90
C LEU A 162 -11.48 12.71 1.51
N MET A 163 -10.31 13.33 1.62
CA MET A 163 -9.14 12.79 2.30
C MET A 163 -8.48 13.87 3.14
N THR A 164 -7.98 13.51 4.31
CA THR A 164 -7.22 14.41 5.17
C THR A 164 -5.72 14.18 5.03
N ALA A 165 -4.91 15.19 5.37
CA ALA A 165 -3.45 15.14 5.35
C ALA A 165 -2.89 16.10 6.39
N VAL A 166 -1.64 15.86 6.80
CA VAL A 166 -0.89 16.77 7.68
C VAL A 166 0.44 17.10 7.02
N GLN A 167 0.73 18.39 6.86
CA GLN A 167 1.97 18.86 6.26
C GLN A 167 2.71 19.80 7.22
N ASP A 168 3.96 19.51 7.53
CA ASP A 168 4.78 20.41 8.31
C ASP A 168 5.27 21.59 7.48
N VAL A 169 4.97 22.80 7.97
CA VAL A 169 5.31 24.07 7.33
C VAL A 169 6.05 24.98 8.31
N ARG A 170 6.85 25.90 7.76
CA ARG A 170 7.46 26.98 8.53
C ARG A 170 6.45 28.10 8.75
N TYR A 171 6.22 28.48 10.00
CA TYR A 171 5.24 29.47 10.38
C TYR A 171 5.69 30.32 11.58
N ASN A 172 5.12 31.52 11.68
CA ASN A 172 5.40 32.43 12.77
C ASN A 172 4.61 32.05 14.03
N LEU A 173 5.31 31.46 15.02
CA LEU A 173 4.72 31.00 16.29
C LEU A 173 4.86 32.04 17.42
N THR A 174 5.30 33.27 17.12
CA THR A 174 5.47 34.33 18.14
C THR A 174 4.18 34.65 18.90
N ALA A 175 3.02 34.50 18.24
CA ALA A 175 1.71 34.68 18.88
C ALA A 175 1.46 33.70 20.04
N LEU A 176 2.17 32.56 20.05
CA LEU A 176 2.12 31.54 21.11
C LEU A 176 3.35 31.60 22.03
N GLY A 177 4.18 32.63 21.91
CA GLY A 177 5.46 32.76 22.64
C GLY A 177 6.58 31.89 22.06
N GLY A 178 6.44 31.41 20.82
CA GLY A 178 7.44 30.63 20.11
C GLY A 178 8.36 31.43 19.19
N GLU A 179 9.11 30.70 18.37
CA GLU A 179 10.03 31.27 17.38
C GLU A 179 9.25 31.88 16.19
N MET A 180 9.86 32.88 15.53
CA MET A 180 9.31 33.50 14.32
C MET A 180 9.32 32.55 13.11
N ASP A 181 10.18 31.54 13.14
CA ASP A 181 10.33 30.54 12.08
C ASP A 181 10.23 29.12 12.66
N GLY A 182 9.11 28.84 13.34
CA GLY A 182 8.84 27.54 13.95
C GLY A 182 8.22 26.54 12.99
N TRP A 183 8.29 25.25 13.33
CA TRP A 183 7.56 24.20 12.62
C TRP A 183 6.13 24.09 13.13
N LEU A 184 5.18 24.12 12.20
CA LEU A 184 3.74 23.98 12.44
C LEU A 184 3.22 22.82 11.59
N SER A 185 2.45 21.92 12.19
CA SER A 185 1.76 20.87 11.45
C SER A 185 0.43 21.41 10.92
N ASP A 186 0.38 21.70 9.62
CA ASP A 186 -0.83 22.19 8.94
C ASP A 186 -1.75 21.00 8.65
N SER A 187 -2.96 21.04 9.21
CA SER A 187 -4.01 20.09 8.85
C SER A 187 -4.69 20.52 7.55
N ILE A 188 -4.82 19.56 6.63
CA ILE A 188 -5.29 19.77 5.27
C ILE A 188 -6.40 18.74 5.00
N PHE A 189 -7.40 19.13 4.21
CA PHE A 189 -8.23 18.14 3.51
C PHE A 189 -8.28 18.45 2.02
N GLN A 190 -8.40 17.39 1.23
CA GLN A 190 -8.56 17.45 -0.21
C GLN A 190 -9.83 16.74 -0.63
N GLU A 191 -10.49 17.28 -1.64
CA GLU A 191 -11.55 16.59 -2.36
C GLU A 191 -10.99 16.10 -3.70
N VAL A 192 -10.88 14.78 -3.85
CA VAL A 192 -10.21 14.12 -4.97
C VAL A 192 -11.24 13.40 -5.83
N GLU A 193 -11.14 13.54 -7.15
CA GLU A 193 -11.97 12.83 -8.12
C GLU A 193 -11.51 11.37 -8.25
N LEU A 194 -12.42 10.42 -8.04
CA LEU A 194 -12.12 8.99 -7.89
C LEU A 194 -11.53 8.34 -9.16
N GLU A 195 -11.97 8.77 -10.34
CA GLU A 195 -11.54 8.13 -11.60
C GLU A 195 -10.21 8.66 -12.14
N THR A 196 -9.87 9.91 -11.80
CA THR A 196 -8.72 10.62 -12.39
C THR A 196 -7.65 10.99 -11.36
N ASN A 197 -7.93 10.77 -10.06
CA ASN A 197 -7.15 11.31 -8.93
C ASN A 197 -6.92 12.83 -9.01
N ARG A 198 -7.79 13.56 -9.71
CA ARG A 198 -7.66 15.01 -9.83
C ARG A 198 -8.20 15.69 -8.57
N VAL A 199 -7.40 16.55 -7.97
CA VAL A 199 -7.83 17.38 -6.84
C VAL A 199 -8.78 18.47 -7.33
N THR A 200 -9.97 18.53 -6.73
CA THR A 200 -11.00 19.54 -7.02
C THR A 200 -10.94 20.70 -6.04
N ASN A 201 -10.77 20.42 -4.74
CA ASN A 201 -10.67 21.41 -3.67
C ASN A 201 -9.55 21.04 -2.69
N VAL A 202 -8.88 22.06 -2.15
CA VAL A 202 -7.88 21.93 -1.08
C VAL A 202 -8.17 22.97 -0.02
N TRP A 203 -8.19 22.55 1.24
CA TRP A 203 -8.32 23.44 2.38
C TRP A 203 -7.14 23.30 3.32
N ARG A 204 -6.65 24.42 3.85
CA ARG A 204 -5.54 24.48 4.81
C ARG A 204 -5.95 25.23 6.07
N SER A 205 -5.67 24.61 7.21
CA SER A 205 -6.05 25.13 8.52
C SER A 205 -5.47 26.52 8.82
N PHE A 206 -4.17 26.74 8.60
CA PHE A 206 -3.51 27.99 9.00
C PHE A 206 -3.94 29.22 8.19
N THR A 207 -4.59 29.01 7.04
CA THR A 207 -5.09 30.10 6.19
C THR A 207 -6.49 30.58 6.60
N HIS A 208 -7.27 29.73 7.26
CA HIS A 208 -8.68 30.00 7.58
C HIS A 208 -8.97 30.16 9.07
N VAL A 209 -8.12 29.60 9.95
CA VAL A 209 -8.32 29.60 11.40
C VAL A 209 -7.12 30.25 12.11
N ASN A 210 -7.39 30.96 13.20
CA ASN A 210 -6.36 31.69 13.93
C ASN A 210 -5.62 30.75 14.88
N LEU A 211 -4.28 30.77 14.81
CA LEU A 211 -3.39 29.95 15.62
C LEU A 211 -3.66 30.08 17.15
N THR A 212 -4.10 31.25 17.62
CA THR A 212 -4.38 31.49 19.05
C THR A 212 -5.62 30.79 19.60
N ASP A 213 -6.45 30.24 18.71
CA ASP A 213 -7.66 29.51 19.09
C ASP A 213 -7.35 28.12 19.67
N THR A 214 -6.12 27.61 19.47
CA THR A 214 -5.69 26.29 19.96
C THR A 214 -5.84 26.13 21.48
N MET A 215 -6.34 24.97 21.90
CA MET A 215 -6.42 24.57 23.31
C MET A 215 -5.13 23.89 23.78
N VAL A 216 -4.29 23.46 22.83
CA VAL A 216 -3.01 22.80 23.11
C VAL A 216 -1.99 23.83 23.56
N LYS A 217 -1.33 23.57 24.69
CA LYS A 217 -0.27 24.43 25.21
C LYS A 217 1.01 24.25 24.38
N TYR A 218 1.40 25.30 23.68
CA TYR A 218 2.67 25.33 22.96
C TYR A 218 3.87 25.30 23.92
N SER A 219 4.86 24.46 23.63
CA SER A 219 6.09 24.33 24.43
C SER A 219 7.29 24.00 23.52
N PRO A 220 8.19 24.94 23.22
CA PRO A 220 9.32 24.73 22.29
C PRO A 220 10.13 23.45 22.53
N LYS A 221 10.29 23.04 23.80
CA LYS A 221 11.04 21.82 24.20
C LYS A 221 10.32 20.49 23.94
N LYS A 222 8.99 20.52 23.79
CA LYS A 222 8.12 19.34 23.67
C LYS A 222 7.37 19.29 22.35
N THR A 223 7.38 20.39 21.59
CA THR A 223 6.53 20.56 20.43
C THR A 223 7.25 20.31 19.11
N PHE A 224 8.59 20.35 19.09
CA PHE A 224 9.39 19.80 18.00
C PHE A 224 10.03 18.50 18.48
N MET A 225 9.28 17.40 18.36
CA MET A 225 9.73 16.06 18.72
C MET A 225 9.78 15.21 17.45
N HIS A 226 10.82 14.39 17.31
CA HIS A 226 11.00 13.45 16.19
C HIS A 226 11.03 14.03 14.76
N GLY A 227 10.92 15.34 14.59
CA GLY A 227 10.89 16.02 13.29
C GLY A 227 9.54 16.65 12.95
N ASP A 228 8.52 16.40 13.77
CA ASP A 228 7.14 16.88 13.54
C ASP A 228 6.94 18.29 14.11
N GLY A 229 6.10 19.07 13.44
CA GLY A 229 5.72 20.42 13.84
C GLY A 229 4.75 20.50 15.02
N PHE A 230 4.34 21.72 15.37
CA PHE A 230 3.29 21.93 16.36
C PHE A 230 1.91 21.57 15.79
N ASP A 231 1.34 20.49 16.31
CA ASP A 231 -0.02 20.05 15.97
C ASP A 231 -1.11 20.85 16.71
N TRP A 232 -1.41 22.02 16.16
CA TRP A 232 -2.27 23.02 16.76
C TRP A 232 -3.76 22.85 16.43
N PHE A 233 -4.09 22.16 15.34
CA PHE A 233 -5.44 22.01 14.79
C PHE A 233 -5.94 20.57 14.82
N HIS A 234 -5.17 19.59 14.32
CA HIS A 234 -5.52 18.16 14.31
C HIS A 234 -6.94 17.87 13.78
N ILE A 235 -7.11 17.74 12.45
CA ILE A 235 -8.37 17.27 11.87
C ILE A 235 -8.56 15.79 12.18
N ASP A 236 -9.69 15.45 12.80
CA ASP A 236 -10.08 14.05 13.06
C ASP A 236 -11.21 13.54 12.14
N SER A 237 -12.01 14.44 11.56
CA SER A 237 -13.13 14.07 10.69
C SER A 237 -13.54 15.23 9.79
N VAL A 238 -14.00 14.89 8.59
CA VAL A 238 -14.52 15.82 7.59
C VAL A 238 -15.69 15.17 6.85
N SER A 239 -16.86 15.82 6.85
CA SER A 239 -18.01 15.36 6.08
C SER A 239 -18.58 16.48 5.20
N LYS A 240 -19.20 16.13 4.08
CA LYS A 240 -19.76 17.09 3.12
C LYS A 240 -21.29 17.08 3.16
N THR A 241 -21.86 18.26 3.38
CA THR A 241 -23.31 18.49 3.36
C THR A 241 -23.89 18.34 1.95
N SER A 242 -25.22 18.21 1.86
CA SER A 242 -25.95 18.18 0.59
C SER A 242 -25.77 19.48 -0.23
N LYS A 243 -25.60 20.61 0.46
CA LYS A 243 -25.34 21.94 -0.11
C LYS A 243 -23.87 22.19 -0.47
N GLY A 244 -22.99 21.23 -0.21
CA GLY A 244 -21.56 21.30 -0.52
C GLY A 244 -20.69 22.02 0.52
N HIS A 245 -21.25 22.43 1.65
CA HIS A 245 -20.48 22.86 2.84
C HIS A 245 -19.72 21.69 3.47
N TYR A 246 -18.62 21.97 4.17
CA TYR A 246 -17.78 20.96 4.82
C TYR A 246 -17.88 21.08 6.34
N LEU A 247 -18.26 20.02 7.03
CA LEU A 247 -18.19 19.91 8.47
C LEU A 247 -16.83 19.35 8.85
N VAL A 248 -16.05 20.09 9.62
CA VAL A 248 -14.69 19.73 10.04
C VAL A 248 -14.64 19.68 11.56
N SER A 249 -14.21 18.55 12.11
CA SER A 249 -13.89 18.45 13.53
C SER A 249 -12.39 18.68 13.75
N SER A 250 -12.10 19.43 14.81
CA SER A 250 -10.75 19.69 15.28
C SER A 250 -10.62 19.27 16.73
N ARG A 251 -9.78 18.25 16.95
CA ARG A 251 -9.42 17.76 18.28
C ARG A 251 -8.70 18.83 19.09
N SER A 252 -7.67 19.47 18.52
CA SER A 252 -6.81 20.42 19.23
C SER A 252 -7.47 21.78 19.51
N LEU A 253 -8.55 22.13 18.80
CA LEU A 253 -9.40 23.28 19.12
C LEU A 253 -10.55 22.93 20.07
N SER A 254 -10.86 21.63 20.23
CA SER A 254 -12.09 21.14 20.87
C SER A 254 -13.34 21.81 20.27
N ALA A 255 -13.38 21.86 18.94
CA ALA A 255 -14.40 22.58 18.19
C ALA A 255 -14.79 21.88 16.90
N ILE A 256 -16.07 22.00 16.55
CA ILE A 256 -16.65 21.54 15.29
C ILE A 256 -16.99 22.78 14.45
N ILE A 257 -16.55 22.80 13.19
CA ILE A 257 -16.60 23.97 12.32
C ILE A 257 -17.30 23.60 11.03
N LEU A 258 -18.33 24.36 10.63
CA LEU A 258 -18.89 24.24 9.29
C LEU A 258 -18.28 25.30 8.37
N LEU A 259 -17.67 24.87 7.28
CA LEU A 259 -17.05 25.70 6.26
C LEU A 259 -17.99 25.92 5.07
N GLN A 260 -18.00 27.13 4.53
CA GLN A 260 -18.77 27.45 3.33
C GLN A 260 -18.20 26.74 2.09
N ALA A 261 -19.05 26.44 1.10
CA ALA A 261 -18.64 25.63 -0.06
C ALA A 261 -17.76 26.40 -1.05
N ASP A 262 -17.97 27.71 -1.15
CA ASP A 262 -17.38 28.62 -2.13
C ASP A 262 -16.08 29.25 -1.61
N SER A 263 -16.11 29.77 -0.38
CA SER A 263 -15.00 30.50 0.20
C SER A 263 -14.14 29.65 1.14
N LEU A 264 -14.63 28.48 1.54
CA LEU A 264 -14.05 27.60 2.57
C LEU A 264 -13.78 28.31 3.91
N ASN A 265 -14.39 29.47 4.14
CA ASN A 265 -14.33 30.17 5.41
C ASN A 265 -15.30 29.55 6.43
N PRO A 266 -14.98 29.61 7.73
CA PRO A 266 -15.90 29.21 8.79
C PRO A 266 -17.23 29.98 8.71
N ARG A 267 -18.32 29.23 8.55
CA ARG A 267 -19.70 29.74 8.62
C ARG A 267 -20.15 29.87 10.08
N TRP A 268 -19.87 28.85 10.88
CA TRP A 268 -20.11 28.83 12.32
C TRP A 268 -19.12 27.91 13.01
N VAL A 269 -18.97 28.09 14.33
CA VAL A 269 -18.11 27.28 15.20
C VAL A 269 -18.90 26.85 16.42
N LEU A 270 -18.93 25.55 16.69
CA LEU A 270 -19.50 24.94 17.89
C LEU A 270 -18.35 24.47 18.80
N GLY A 271 -18.39 24.85 20.08
CA GLY A 271 -17.35 24.51 21.05
C GLY A 271 -16.08 25.36 20.97
N GLY A 272 -15.09 25.01 21.80
CA GLY A 272 -13.80 25.69 21.89
C GLY A 272 -13.89 27.18 22.31
N LYS A 273 -12.82 27.94 22.06
CA LYS A 273 -12.73 29.36 22.44
C LYS A 273 -13.66 30.29 21.65
N ARG A 274 -14.13 29.85 20.48
CA ARG A 274 -14.91 30.65 19.53
C ARG A 274 -16.33 30.15 19.34
N ASN A 275 -16.88 29.42 20.32
CA ASN A 275 -18.24 28.93 20.27
C ASN A 275 -19.25 30.06 19.97
N GLN A 276 -20.14 29.82 19.01
CA GLN A 276 -21.16 30.78 18.58
C GLN A 276 -22.58 30.37 18.98
N PHE A 277 -22.76 29.16 19.49
CA PHE A 277 -24.07 28.63 19.86
C PHE A 277 -24.35 28.82 21.35
N LYS A 278 -25.54 29.28 21.68
CA LYS A 278 -26.03 29.30 23.06
C LYS A 278 -26.49 27.89 23.46
N ASP A 279 -25.85 27.34 24.49
CA ASP A 279 -26.18 26.02 25.04
C ASP A 279 -27.49 26.06 25.85
N LEU A 280 -28.46 25.22 25.49
CA LEU A 280 -29.75 25.07 26.17
C LEU A 280 -29.77 23.90 27.17
N SER A 281 -28.67 23.18 27.29
CA SER A 281 -28.49 21.97 28.10
C SER A 281 -27.53 22.20 29.26
N GLY A 282 -27.46 23.44 29.77
CA GLY A 282 -26.66 23.77 30.95
C GLY A 282 -25.15 23.69 30.76
N GLY A 283 -24.67 23.65 29.50
CA GLY A 283 -23.25 23.53 29.16
C GLY A 283 -22.87 22.14 28.64
N ASN A 284 -23.71 21.12 28.83
CA ASN A 284 -23.38 19.75 28.45
C ASN A 284 -23.31 19.52 26.93
N ALA A 285 -23.83 20.44 26.11
CA ALA A 285 -23.77 20.35 24.66
C ALA A 285 -22.51 21.01 24.07
N THR A 286 -21.81 21.84 24.85
CA THR A 286 -20.66 22.64 24.39
C THR A 286 -19.37 22.40 25.18
N ASN A 287 -19.44 21.66 26.29
CA ASN A 287 -18.29 21.33 27.16
C ASN A 287 -17.47 20.10 26.70
N PHE A 288 -17.60 19.68 25.44
CA PHE A 288 -16.82 18.58 24.89
C PHE A 288 -15.36 18.96 24.64
N ALA A 289 -14.47 17.97 24.66
CA ALA A 289 -13.05 18.19 24.42
C ALA A 289 -12.39 17.02 23.69
N ASN A 290 -11.46 17.35 22.79
CA ASN A 290 -10.71 16.39 21.97
C ASN A 290 -11.61 15.42 21.18
N GLN A 291 -12.78 15.89 20.74
CA GLN A 291 -13.81 15.07 20.11
C GLN A 291 -13.36 14.44 18.78
N TYR A 292 -13.97 13.32 18.41
CA TYR A 292 -13.75 12.57 17.17
C TYR A 292 -15.05 12.34 16.39
N ASP A 293 -14.93 12.15 15.08
CA ASP A 293 -15.99 11.63 14.18
C ASP A 293 -17.28 12.47 14.20
N ALA A 294 -17.15 13.78 14.02
CA ALA A 294 -18.32 14.67 13.95
C ALA A 294 -19.03 14.54 12.60
N LYS A 295 -20.27 14.03 12.62
CA LYS A 295 -21.09 13.78 11.43
C LYS A 295 -22.54 14.19 11.64
N PHE A 296 -23.22 14.51 10.54
CA PHE A 296 -24.65 14.73 10.57
C PHE A 296 -25.39 13.39 10.68
N VAL A 297 -26.35 13.31 11.60
CA VAL A 297 -27.10 12.07 11.85
C VAL A 297 -28.04 11.80 10.68
N GLN A 298 -27.82 10.71 9.94
CA GLN A 298 -28.69 10.26 8.84
C GLN A 298 -28.99 11.36 7.79
N GLY A 299 -28.04 12.27 7.55
CA GLY A 299 -28.21 13.39 6.61
C GLY A 299 -29.10 14.53 7.12
N ASN A 300 -29.58 14.48 8.36
CA ASN A 300 -30.25 15.59 9.01
C ASN A 300 -29.23 16.65 9.43
N GLU A 301 -29.10 17.70 8.63
CA GLU A 301 -28.15 18.80 8.85
C GLU A 301 -28.46 19.63 10.12
N SER A 302 -29.52 19.32 10.88
CA SER A 302 -29.81 19.93 12.20
C SER A 302 -29.29 19.10 13.37
N GLN A 303 -28.83 17.86 13.16
CA GLN A 303 -28.36 16.99 14.25
C GLN A 303 -26.94 16.49 13.97
N ILE A 304 -26.05 16.64 14.94
CA ILE A 304 -24.65 16.21 14.85
C ILE A 304 -24.39 15.14 15.92
N SER A 305 -23.83 14.01 15.49
CA SER A 305 -23.22 13.03 16.39
C SER A 305 -21.71 13.18 16.39
N PHE A 306 -21.09 12.98 17.55
CA PHE A 306 -19.64 12.96 17.71
C PHE A 306 -19.27 12.19 18.98
N PHE A 307 -18.05 11.68 19.03
CA PHE A 307 -17.49 11.04 20.21
C PHE A 307 -16.73 12.08 21.04
N ASP A 308 -17.14 12.33 22.28
CA ASP A 308 -16.51 13.29 23.21
C ASP A 308 -15.48 12.56 24.06
N ASN A 309 -14.20 12.70 23.73
CA ASN A 309 -13.12 11.97 24.39
C ASN A 309 -12.82 12.49 25.80
N GLN A 310 -12.95 13.80 26.06
CA GLN A 310 -12.60 14.48 27.33
C GLN A 310 -11.16 14.31 27.83
N ALA A 311 -10.35 13.47 27.21
CA ALA A 311 -9.00 13.14 27.62
C ALA A 311 -8.05 12.95 26.43
N THR A 312 -6.74 13.01 26.70
CA THR A 312 -5.68 12.70 25.74
C THR A 312 -4.98 11.37 26.03
N THR A 313 -5.43 10.66 27.07
CA THR A 313 -4.90 9.36 27.51
C THR A 313 -6.05 8.39 27.72
N SER A 314 -5.80 7.12 27.47
CA SER A 314 -6.79 6.06 27.63
C SER A 314 -6.65 5.38 29.00
N GLY A 315 -7.76 4.96 29.57
CA GLY A 315 -7.78 4.34 30.90
C GLY A 315 -9.19 4.27 31.50
N SER A 316 -9.25 4.08 32.82
CA SER A 316 -10.49 4.27 33.58
C SER A 316 -10.71 5.74 33.91
N CYS A 317 -11.96 6.15 34.02
CA CYS A 317 -12.36 7.46 34.50
C CYS A 317 -13.13 7.35 35.82
N SER A 318 -13.35 8.50 36.47
CA SER A 318 -14.32 8.63 37.56
C SER A 318 -14.92 10.04 37.52
N GLY A 319 -16.24 10.15 37.46
CA GLY A 319 -16.95 11.44 37.39
C GLY A 319 -16.99 12.05 35.97
N GLU A 320 -16.80 13.37 35.88
CA GLU A 320 -17.12 14.19 34.68
C GLU A 320 -16.12 14.06 33.51
N ASN A 321 -15.00 13.35 33.67
CA ASN A 321 -13.94 13.22 32.66
C ASN A 321 -14.03 11.93 31.82
N CYS A 322 -15.16 11.22 31.87
CA CYS A 322 -15.36 10.02 31.07
C CYS A 322 -15.65 10.36 29.62
N SER A 323 -15.16 9.52 28.70
CA SER A 323 -15.55 9.65 27.30
C SER A 323 -17.03 9.27 27.14
N ARG A 324 -17.69 9.89 26.15
CA ARG A 324 -19.11 9.64 25.89
C ARG A 324 -19.45 9.81 24.41
N GLY A 325 -20.45 9.07 23.94
CA GLY A 325 -21.10 9.37 22.67
C GLY A 325 -22.08 10.52 22.85
N VAL A 326 -22.08 11.51 21.96
CA VAL A 326 -22.90 12.72 22.08
C VAL A 326 -23.69 12.93 20.79
N VAL A 327 -24.96 13.32 20.95
CA VAL A 327 -25.82 13.79 19.85
C VAL A 327 -26.43 15.13 20.25
N VAL A 328 -26.20 16.16 19.43
CA VAL A 328 -26.73 17.51 19.63
C VAL A 328 -27.62 17.95 18.48
N GLU A 329 -28.57 18.82 18.78
CA GLU A 329 -29.43 19.49 17.82
C GLU A 329 -29.05 20.97 17.74
N LEU A 330 -28.98 21.49 16.52
CA LEU A 330 -28.64 22.88 16.20
C LEU A 330 -29.87 23.62 15.66
N ASP A 331 -30.07 24.81 16.21
CA ASP A 331 -30.97 25.82 15.66
C ASP A 331 -30.13 26.94 15.03
N TYR A 332 -30.21 27.07 13.70
CA TYR A 332 -29.47 28.07 12.93
C TYR A 332 -30.10 29.47 12.95
N GLU A 333 -31.38 29.60 13.33
CA GLU A 333 -32.05 30.89 13.41
C GLU A 333 -31.74 31.57 14.74
N GLU A 334 -31.92 30.84 15.84
CA GLU A 334 -31.65 31.35 17.19
C GLU A 334 -30.18 31.17 17.60
N MET A 335 -29.38 30.47 16.79
CA MET A 335 -27.99 30.08 17.10
C MET A 335 -27.92 29.40 18.47
N THR A 336 -28.76 28.38 18.68
CA THR A 336 -28.80 27.59 19.91
C THR A 336 -28.40 26.14 19.66
N VAL A 337 -27.89 25.47 20.68
CA VAL A 337 -27.54 24.05 20.64
C VAL A 337 -28.14 23.34 21.86
N ARG A 338 -28.68 22.14 21.63
CA ARG A 338 -29.31 21.31 22.67
C ARG A 338 -28.78 19.90 22.60
N LEU A 339 -28.38 19.35 23.74
CA LEU A 339 -28.05 17.94 23.90
C LEU A 339 -29.33 17.10 23.74
N LEU A 340 -29.31 16.15 22.81
CA LEU A 340 -30.39 15.16 22.64
C LEU A 340 -30.07 13.87 23.40
N HIS A 341 -28.87 13.35 23.19
CA HIS A 341 -28.43 12.08 23.76
C HIS A 341 -26.98 12.18 24.24
N GLU A 342 -26.71 11.54 25.38
CA GLU A 342 -25.37 11.25 25.87
C GLU A 342 -25.29 9.79 26.31
N PHE A 343 -24.20 9.12 25.94
CA PHE A 343 -24.03 7.69 26.16
C PHE A 343 -22.69 7.43 26.82
N TYR A 344 -22.71 6.77 27.98
CA TYR A 344 -21.52 6.39 28.73
C TYR A 344 -21.30 4.88 28.68
N HIS A 345 -20.04 4.46 28.73
CA HIS A 345 -19.70 3.04 28.80
C HIS A 345 -20.00 2.50 30.21
N PRO A 346 -20.59 1.30 30.35
CA PRO A 346 -20.90 0.70 31.67
C PRO A 346 -19.70 0.51 32.59
N GLN A 347 -18.49 0.37 32.04
CA GLN A 347 -17.23 0.20 32.79
C GLN A 347 -16.48 1.51 33.08
N GLU A 348 -17.08 2.69 32.84
CA GLU A 348 -16.47 4.01 33.13
C GLU A 348 -15.07 4.17 32.53
N ILE A 349 -15.01 4.26 31.19
CA ILE A 349 -13.75 4.35 30.44
C ILE A 349 -13.50 5.75 29.87
N SER A 350 -12.21 6.05 29.69
CA SER A 350 -11.70 7.22 29.00
C SER A 350 -10.86 6.75 27.81
N SER A 351 -11.09 7.32 26.63
CA SER A 351 -10.38 7.02 25.40
C SER A 351 -9.66 8.27 24.90
N GLY A 352 -8.33 8.24 24.87
CA GLY A 352 -7.51 9.40 24.50
C GLY A 352 -7.46 9.71 23.00
N SER A 353 -7.90 8.78 22.16
CA SER A 353 -7.89 8.87 20.70
C SER A 353 -8.96 7.98 20.06
N GLY A 354 -9.36 8.34 18.84
CA GLY A 354 -10.38 7.62 18.08
C GLY A 354 -11.77 7.72 18.72
N GLY A 355 -12.66 6.87 18.21
CA GLY A 355 -14.06 6.79 18.61
C GLY A 355 -15.00 7.16 17.47
N SER A 356 -16.19 6.57 17.47
CA SER A 356 -17.24 6.85 16.49
C SER A 356 -18.62 6.81 17.12
N VAL A 357 -19.56 7.60 16.58
CA VAL A 357 -20.97 7.56 16.95
C VAL A 357 -21.82 7.53 15.70
N GLN A 358 -22.49 6.40 15.47
CA GLN A 358 -23.34 6.17 14.30
C GLN A 358 -24.81 6.03 14.72
N GLY A 359 -25.69 6.86 14.17
CA GLY A 359 -27.13 6.63 14.24
C GLY A 359 -27.58 5.52 13.29
N LEU A 360 -28.43 4.61 13.79
CA LEU A 360 -28.94 3.43 13.08
C LEU A 360 -30.40 3.61 12.67
N ASP A 361 -30.87 2.79 11.72
CA ASP A 361 -32.19 2.96 11.08
C ASP A 361 -33.36 2.73 12.06
N ASN A 362 -33.19 1.87 13.06
CA ASN A 362 -34.18 1.68 14.13
C ASN A 362 -34.20 2.81 15.18
N GLY A 363 -33.33 3.82 15.07
CA GLY A 363 -33.18 4.93 16.02
C GLY A 363 -32.22 4.65 17.18
N ASN A 364 -31.53 3.51 17.19
CA ASN A 364 -30.42 3.22 18.10
C ASN A 364 -29.14 3.96 17.66
N PHE A 365 -28.15 3.94 18.54
CA PHE A 365 -26.82 4.49 18.29
C PHE A 365 -25.75 3.43 18.57
N LEU A 366 -24.87 3.22 17.60
CA LEU A 366 -23.65 2.42 17.77
C LEU A 366 -22.50 3.34 18.17
N ILE A 367 -21.70 2.90 19.14
CA ILE A 367 -20.54 3.63 19.65
C ILE A 367 -19.32 2.72 19.56
N GLY A 368 -18.32 3.15 18.80
CA GLY A 368 -16.97 2.61 18.87
C GLY A 368 -16.16 3.41 19.89
N TRP A 369 -15.51 2.74 20.84
CA TRP A 369 -14.83 3.41 21.96
C TRP A 369 -13.36 3.78 21.68
N GLY A 370 -12.95 3.81 20.40
CA GLY A 370 -11.65 4.34 19.98
C GLY A 370 -10.47 3.53 20.47
N ALA A 371 -9.56 4.16 21.21
CA ALA A 371 -8.42 3.48 21.81
C ALA A 371 -8.80 2.29 22.71
N ASN A 372 -9.99 2.28 23.31
CA ASN A 372 -10.49 1.13 24.06
C ASN A 372 -11.14 0.10 23.11
N PRO A 373 -10.91 -1.21 23.32
CA PRO A 373 -11.41 -2.30 22.46
C PRO A 373 -12.91 -2.60 22.61
N ALA A 374 -13.75 -1.61 22.94
CA ALA A 374 -15.17 -1.77 23.20
C ALA A 374 -16.05 -1.24 22.07
N ILE A 375 -17.22 -1.86 21.93
CA ILE A 375 -18.29 -1.45 21.02
C ILE A 375 -19.61 -1.62 21.77
N THR A 376 -20.41 -0.57 21.80
CA THR A 376 -21.74 -0.61 22.42
C THR A 376 -22.82 -0.18 21.45
N GLU A 377 -24.02 -0.74 21.57
CA GLU A 377 -25.23 -0.24 20.93
C GLU A 377 -26.23 0.18 22.01
N HIS A 378 -26.74 1.40 21.88
CA HIS A 378 -27.68 1.99 22.81
C HIS A 378 -28.99 2.29 22.09
N THR A 379 -30.10 2.03 22.76
CA THR A 379 -31.40 2.57 22.34
C THR A 379 -31.41 4.09 22.43
N SER A 380 -32.37 4.74 21.76
CA SER A 380 -32.60 6.19 21.87
C SER A 380 -32.81 6.69 23.31
N ASN A 381 -33.22 5.81 24.23
CA ASN A 381 -33.37 6.10 25.66
C ASN A 381 -32.07 5.92 26.47
N GLY A 382 -30.95 5.55 25.84
CA GLY A 382 -29.66 5.35 26.50
C GLY A 382 -29.42 3.94 27.05
N THR A 383 -30.41 3.03 26.96
CA THR A 383 -30.25 1.65 27.44
C THR A 383 -29.33 0.86 26.52
N VAL A 384 -28.30 0.23 27.09
CA VAL A 384 -27.35 -0.64 26.39
C VAL A 384 -28.05 -1.94 25.98
N VAL A 385 -28.01 -2.27 24.69
CA VAL A 385 -28.58 -3.50 24.11
C VAL A 385 -27.51 -4.41 23.52
N MET A 386 -26.33 -3.87 23.22
CA MET A 386 -25.12 -4.61 22.89
C MET A 386 -23.94 -3.97 23.62
N ASP A 387 -23.10 -4.79 24.25
CA ASP A 387 -21.85 -4.41 24.90
C ASP A 387 -20.85 -5.56 24.70
N ILE A 388 -19.90 -5.32 23.79
CA ILE A 388 -18.89 -6.28 23.39
C ILE A 388 -17.51 -5.64 23.44
N GLN A 389 -16.50 -6.42 23.83
CA GLN A 389 -15.11 -6.00 23.76
C GLN A 389 -14.23 -7.08 23.14
N ARG A 390 -13.23 -6.66 22.36
CA ARG A 390 -12.25 -7.55 21.69
C ARG A 390 -10.89 -7.63 22.39
N GLY A 391 -10.74 -6.95 23.52
CA GLY A 391 -9.48 -6.91 24.27
C GLY A 391 -9.71 -6.37 25.68
N VAL A 392 -8.65 -6.35 26.50
CA VAL A 392 -8.75 -5.96 27.92
C VAL A 392 -9.11 -4.48 28.10
N ILE A 393 -9.94 -4.19 29.10
CA ILE A 393 -10.37 -2.86 29.50
C ILE A 393 -10.14 -2.65 31.00
N PRO A 394 -9.63 -1.49 31.44
CA PRO A 394 -9.18 -0.35 30.62
C PRO A 394 -7.87 -0.66 29.89
N HIS A 395 -7.73 -0.15 28.66
CA HIS A 395 -6.46 -0.18 27.94
C HIS A 395 -5.68 1.12 28.20
N GLU A 396 -4.56 1.03 28.90
CA GLU A 396 -3.77 2.20 29.30
C GLU A 396 -2.74 2.57 28.22
N THR A 397 -2.98 3.66 27.50
CA THR A 397 -2.02 4.24 26.53
C THR A 397 -1.80 5.73 26.71
N ASN A 398 -0.56 6.14 26.42
CA ASN A 398 -0.15 7.54 26.38
C ASN A 398 -0.46 8.18 25.01
N GLY A 399 -1.73 8.19 24.62
CA GLY A 399 -2.25 8.96 23.47
C GLY A 399 -2.22 8.26 22.11
N ASP A 400 -1.20 7.44 21.84
CA ASP A 400 -1.18 6.61 20.62
C ASP A 400 -2.03 5.35 20.82
N PRO A 401 -2.96 5.03 19.91
CA PRO A 401 -3.73 3.80 19.98
C PRO A 401 -2.81 2.60 19.76
N ASP A 402 -2.90 1.61 20.64
CA ASP A 402 -2.33 0.29 20.40
C ASP A 402 -3.20 -0.40 19.35
N LEU A 403 -2.67 -0.50 18.14
CA LEU A 403 -3.45 -0.88 16.96
C LEU A 403 -3.93 -2.33 17.00
N ASP A 404 -3.20 -3.20 17.71
CA ASP A 404 -3.62 -4.59 17.94
C ASP A 404 -4.95 -4.65 18.71
N ILE A 405 -5.12 -3.79 19.70
CA ILE A 405 -6.22 -3.85 20.66
C ILE A 405 -7.34 -2.86 20.31
N SER A 406 -7.01 -1.62 19.96
CA SER A 406 -7.97 -0.53 19.78
C SER A 406 -9.04 -0.79 18.72
N VAL A 407 -10.21 -0.17 18.90
CA VAL A 407 -11.27 -0.09 17.90
C VAL A 407 -11.32 1.37 17.44
N TYR A 408 -10.41 1.75 16.54
CA TYR A 408 -10.27 3.15 16.10
C TYR A 408 -11.62 3.79 15.73
N ARG A 409 -12.41 3.08 14.92
CA ARG A 409 -13.83 3.32 14.65
C ARG A 409 -14.54 1.98 14.46
N ALA A 410 -15.84 1.97 14.72
CA ALA A 410 -16.73 0.85 14.42
C ALA A 410 -17.94 1.33 13.64
N TRP A 411 -18.41 0.50 12.70
CA TRP A 411 -19.56 0.79 11.86
C TRP A 411 -20.47 -0.42 11.73
N LYS A 412 -21.79 -0.21 11.76
CA LYS A 412 -22.78 -1.25 11.51
C LYS A 412 -23.57 -0.91 10.25
N MET A 413 -23.46 -1.76 9.24
CA MET A 413 -23.90 -1.47 7.87
C MET A 413 -24.32 -2.74 7.12
N GLU A 414 -25.21 -2.56 6.15
CA GLU A 414 -25.63 -3.61 5.23
C GLU A 414 -24.59 -3.90 4.14
N TRP A 415 -24.25 -5.18 3.93
CA TRP A 415 -23.24 -5.62 2.96
C TRP A 415 -23.60 -6.94 2.31
N ILE A 416 -23.40 -7.04 1.00
CA ILE A 416 -23.59 -8.29 0.25
C ILE A 416 -22.27 -8.59 -0.46
N GLY A 417 -21.40 -9.34 0.20
CA GLY A 417 -20.14 -9.83 -0.33
C GLY A 417 -20.32 -11.09 -1.18
N ARG A 418 -19.67 -11.13 -2.34
CA ARG A 418 -19.67 -12.23 -3.31
C ARG A 418 -18.24 -12.51 -3.80
N PRO A 419 -17.42 -13.20 -3.01
CA PRO A 419 -16.02 -13.42 -3.35
C PRO A 419 -15.88 -14.19 -4.67
N PRO A 420 -14.85 -13.87 -5.50
CA PRO A 420 -14.57 -14.59 -6.74
C PRO A 420 -13.87 -15.94 -6.49
N TRP A 421 -13.44 -16.21 -5.25
CA TRP A 421 -12.90 -17.49 -4.81
C TRP A 421 -13.98 -18.35 -4.15
N GLY A 422 -13.80 -19.67 -4.19
CA GLY A 422 -14.68 -20.64 -3.55
C GLY A 422 -14.43 -20.83 -2.05
N PRO A 423 -15.22 -21.67 -1.36
CA PRO A 423 -15.03 -22.00 0.05
C PRO A 423 -13.70 -22.72 0.31
N SER A 424 -13.20 -22.69 1.53
CA SER A 424 -12.06 -23.48 1.96
C SER A 424 -12.52 -24.70 2.77
N ILE A 425 -11.78 -25.81 2.67
CA ILE A 425 -12.10 -27.07 3.34
C ILE A 425 -10.85 -27.68 3.98
N ALA A 426 -10.96 -28.15 5.23
CA ALA A 426 -9.95 -28.91 5.93
C ALA A 426 -10.57 -30.16 6.60
N SER A 427 -9.74 -31.12 6.99
CA SER A 427 -10.19 -32.32 7.69
C SER A 427 -9.30 -32.68 8.88
N ALA A 428 -9.91 -33.24 9.93
CA ALA A 428 -9.23 -33.80 11.09
C ALA A 428 -9.75 -35.21 11.38
N LEU A 429 -8.85 -36.10 11.83
CA LEU A 429 -9.16 -37.49 12.16
C LEU A 429 -8.86 -37.73 13.65
N PRO A 430 -9.87 -38.06 14.49
CA PRO A 430 -9.63 -38.44 15.87
C PRO A 430 -8.85 -39.75 15.95
N GLY A 431 -7.65 -39.73 16.54
CA GLY A 431 -6.92 -40.95 16.91
C GLY A 431 -6.22 -41.72 15.78
N ASN A 432 -5.98 -41.11 14.61
CA ASN A 432 -5.32 -41.75 13.45
C ASN A 432 -6.03 -42.98 12.86
N GLU A 433 -7.25 -43.29 13.30
CA GLU A 433 -8.09 -44.29 12.66
C GLU A 433 -8.97 -43.61 11.60
N ALA A 434 -9.22 -44.31 10.49
CA ALA A 434 -10.08 -43.85 9.39
C ALA A 434 -11.58 -43.89 9.75
N THR A 435 -11.91 -43.75 11.03
CA THR A 435 -13.24 -43.82 11.61
C THR A 435 -13.55 -42.42 12.17
N ASN A 436 -14.70 -41.86 11.81
CA ASN A 436 -15.17 -40.54 12.28
C ASN A 436 -14.31 -39.33 11.86
N ALA A 437 -14.17 -39.08 10.55
CA ALA A 437 -13.55 -37.85 10.07
C ALA A 437 -14.41 -36.62 10.40
N THR A 438 -13.76 -35.54 10.79
CA THR A 438 -14.36 -34.22 10.98
C THR A 438 -13.92 -33.32 9.84
N ILE A 439 -14.86 -32.67 9.16
CA ILE A 439 -14.60 -31.71 8.10
C ILE A 439 -14.88 -30.30 8.63
N TYR A 440 -14.00 -29.37 8.30
CA TYR A 440 -14.15 -27.94 8.57
C TYR A 440 -14.32 -27.20 7.26
N VAL A 441 -15.35 -26.36 7.16
CA VAL A 441 -15.65 -25.57 5.96
C VAL A 441 -15.86 -24.11 6.34
N SER A 442 -15.23 -23.20 5.60
CA SER A 442 -15.44 -21.75 5.72
C SER A 442 -15.46 -21.08 4.35
N TRP A 443 -15.99 -19.86 4.24
CA TRP A 443 -15.92 -19.09 3.00
C TRP A 443 -15.75 -17.60 3.29
N ASN A 444 -14.49 -17.19 3.30
CA ASN A 444 -14.08 -15.82 3.58
C ASN A 444 -14.69 -14.84 2.56
N GLY A 445 -15.55 -13.93 3.01
CA GLY A 445 -16.17 -12.90 2.18
C GLY A 445 -17.59 -13.19 1.72
N ASP A 446 -18.06 -14.45 1.76
CA ASP A 446 -19.43 -14.74 1.32
C ASP A 446 -20.45 -14.47 2.44
N THR A 447 -21.40 -13.60 2.13
CA THR A 447 -22.44 -13.11 3.06
C THR A 447 -23.79 -13.78 2.88
N GLN A 448 -23.92 -14.67 1.89
CA GLN A 448 -25.21 -15.20 1.47
C GLN A 448 -25.36 -16.68 1.79
N VAL A 449 -24.27 -17.46 1.85
CA VAL A 449 -24.33 -18.90 2.11
C VAL A 449 -24.99 -19.22 3.44
N ASP A 450 -26.03 -20.06 3.38
CA ASP A 450 -26.81 -20.53 4.53
C ASP A 450 -26.60 -22.02 4.82
N GLN A 451 -26.25 -22.83 3.81
CA GLN A 451 -26.07 -24.28 3.96
C GLN A 451 -24.85 -24.79 3.20
N TRP A 452 -24.17 -25.75 3.82
CA TRP A 452 -23.09 -26.53 3.25
C TRP A 452 -23.59 -27.88 2.77
N GLU A 453 -23.22 -28.24 1.55
CA GLU A 453 -23.38 -29.58 1.02
C GLU A 453 -21.99 -30.18 0.73
N VAL A 454 -21.68 -31.27 1.42
CA VAL A 454 -20.41 -31.98 1.28
C VAL A 454 -20.64 -33.18 0.37
N TYR A 455 -19.99 -33.15 -0.79
CA TYR A 455 -20.00 -34.22 -1.76
C TYR A 455 -18.69 -34.98 -1.72
N VAL A 456 -18.71 -36.25 -2.10
CA VAL A 456 -17.53 -37.09 -2.04
C VAL A 456 -17.37 -37.96 -3.27
N GLY A 457 -16.11 -38.27 -3.58
CA GLY A 457 -15.70 -39.15 -4.66
C GLY A 457 -14.48 -39.98 -4.28
N GLU A 458 -14.27 -41.09 -4.99
CA GLU A 458 -13.05 -41.88 -4.84
C GLU A 458 -11.79 -41.11 -5.28
N ASP A 459 -11.95 -40.19 -6.22
CA ASP A 459 -10.93 -39.27 -6.73
C ASP A 459 -11.56 -37.88 -6.99
N ASP A 460 -10.74 -36.82 -7.06
CA ASP A 460 -11.18 -35.42 -7.29
C ASP A 460 -12.07 -35.27 -8.55
N LYS A 461 -11.78 -36.06 -9.58
CA LYS A 461 -12.57 -36.09 -10.82
C LYS A 461 -13.98 -36.66 -10.59
N ASN A 462 -14.11 -37.71 -9.77
CA ASN A 462 -15.39 -38.35 -9.45
C ASN A 462 -16.24 -37.50 -8.51
N ALA A 463 -15.60 -36.76 -7.58
CA ALA A 463 -16.28 -35.75 -6.76
C ALA A 463 -16.89 -34.61 -7.61
N THR A 464 -16.43 -34.45 -8.86
CA THR A 464 -16.95 -33.45 -9.81
C THR A 464 -17.98 -34.03 -10.78
N SER A 465 -17.75 -35.24 -11.30
CA SER A 465 -18.54 -35.85 -12.40
C SER A 465 -19.69 -36.75 -11.95
N SER A 466 -19.63 -37.35 -10.75
CA SER A 466 -20.68 -38.21 -10.19
C SER A 466 -20.75 -38.06 -8.67
N PRO A 467 -21.09 -36.86 -8.17
CA PRO A 467 -20.96 -36.51 -6.77
C PRO A 467 -22.00 -37.27 -5.92
N ARG A 468 -21.54 -38.01 -4.91
CA ARG A 468 -22.42 -38.55 -3.87
C ARG A 468 -22.50 -37.54 -2.72
N LEU A 469 -23.70 -37.07 -2.40
CA LEU A 469 -23.90 -36.25 -1.20
C LEU A 469 -23.59 -37.10 0.04
N LEU A 470 -22.63 -36.66 0.85
CA LEU A 470 -22.22 -37.36 2.05
C LEU A 470 -22.87 -36.75 3.30
N ALA A 471 -22.84 -35.43 3.40
CA ALA A 471 -23.40 -34.70 4.52
C ALA A 471 -23.91 -33.33 4.07
N ASN A 472 -24.90 -32.82 4.78
CA ASN A 472 -25.32 -31.43 4.68
C ASN A 472 -25.37 -30.83 6.08
N SER A 473 -25.00 -29.57 6.20
CA SER A 473 -25.07 -28.84 7.47
C SER A 473 -25.51 -27.41 7.20
N SER A 474 -26.18 -26.80 8.17
CA SER A 474 -26.45 -25.36 8.10
C SER A 474 -25.16 -24.62 8.45
N ARG A 475 -24.91 -23.48 7.82
CA ARG A 475 -23.79 -22.62 8.18
C ARG A 475 -23.99 -22.16 9.63
N PHE A 476 -22.94 -22.30 10.41
CA PHE A 476 -22.89 -21.82 11.78
C PHE A 476 -21.50 -21.21 12.00
N GLY A 477 -21.46 -19.95 12.44
CA GLY A 477 -20.22 -19.20 12.56
C GLY A 477 -19.52 -18.91 11.22
N PHE A 478 -18.22 -18.63 11.31
CA PHE A 478 -17.32 -18.53 10.17
C PHE A 478 -16.90 -19.91 9.65
N GLU A 479 -16.47 -20.78 10.56
CA GLU A 479 -16.10 -22.16 10.27
C GLU A 479 -17.16 -23.12 10.80
N THR A 480 -17.67 -23.98 9.91
CA THR A 480 -18.64 -25.00 10.27
C THR A 480 -17.97 -26.37 10.37
N GLU A 481 -18.13 -27.03 11.51
CA GLU A 481 -17.71 -28.41 11.72
C GLU A 481 -18.78 -29.39 11.23
N ILE A 482 -18.38 -30.42 10.50
CA ILE A 482 -19.25 -31.46 9.98
C ILE A 482 -18.65 -32.82 10.30
N LEU A 483 -19.30 -33.56 11.20
CA LEU A 483 -18.90 -34.90 11.58
C LEU A 483 -19.36 -35.93 10.54
N LEU A 484 -18.46 -36.79 10.10
CA LEU A 484 -18.76 -37.88 9.17
C LEU A 484 -18.78 -39.23 9.90
N GLU A 485 -19.96 -39.78 10.13
CA GLU A 485 -20.13 -41.06 10.86
C GLU A 485 -19.97 -42.32 9.97
N THR A 486 -19.78 -42.16 8.64
CA THR A 486 -19.88 -43.30 7.70
C THR A 486 -18.53 -43.92 7.34
N LEU A 487 -18.47 -45.26 7.36
CA LEU A 487 -17.39 -46.08 6.79
C LEU A 487 -17.85 -46.80 5.52
N PRO A 488 -17.02 -46.93 4.46
CA PRO A 488 -15.65 -46.40 4.32
C PRO A 488 -15.62 -44.91 3.93
N LEU A 489 -14.68 -44.16 4.51
CA LEU A 489 -14.47 -42.76 4.16
C LEU A 489 -13.86 -42.65 2.75
N PRO A 490 -14.40 -41.78 1.88
CA PRO A 490 -13.86 -41.49 0.56
C PRO A 490 -12.51 -40.73 0.66
N ARG A 491 -11.70 -40.75 -0.40
CA ARG A 491 -10.39 -40.06 -0.42
C ARG A 491 -10.47 -38.57 -0.70
N SER A 492 -11.52 -38.14 -1.41
CA SER A 492 -11.74 -36.74 -1.78
C SER A 492 -13.12 -36.28 -1.34
N ALA A 493 -13.18 -35.05 -0.82
CA ALA A 493 -14.40 -34.36 -0.46
C ALA A 493 -14.48 -33.00 -1.16
N ARG A 494 -15.71 -32.53 -1.34
CA ARG A 494 -16.08 -31.31 -2.03
C ARG A 494 -17.04 -30.56 -1.14
N ALA A 495 -16.78 -29.29 -0.85
CA ALA A 495 -17.76 -28.41 -0.23
C ALA A 495 -18.43 -27.53 -1.29
N VAL A 496 -19.74 -27.36 -1.14
CA VAL A 496 -20.56 -26.43 -1.92
C VAL A 496 -21.39 -25.58 -0.95
N GLY A 497 -21.28 -24.27 -1.09
CA GLY A 497 -22.21 -23.34 -0.45
C GLY A 497 -23.49 -23.24 -1.28
N SER A 498 -24.63 -23.40 -0.62
CA SER A 498 -25.95 -23.27 -1.24
C SER A 498 -26.74 -22.13 -0.60
N LEU A 499 -27.50 -21.45 -1.44
CA LEU A 499 -28.46 -20.42 -1.06
C LEU A 499 -29.86 -21.02 -1.12
N ILE A 500 -30.66 -20.78 -0.09
CA ILE A 500 -32.09 -21.06 -0.11
C ILE A 500 -32.79 -19.74 -0.45
N ASP A 501 -33.27 -19.61 -1.69
CA ASP A 501 -34.09 -18.45 -2.04
C ASP A 501 -35.46 -18.51 -1.31
N LEU A 502 -36.15 -17.38 -1.17
CA LEU A 502 -37.45 -17.27 -0.47
C LEU A 502 -38.57 -18.17 -1.05
N GLN A 503 -38.33 -18.78 -2.22
CA GLN A 503 -39.21 -19.76 -2.87
C GLN A 503 -38.83 -21.23 -2.62
N GLY A 504 -37.79 -21.50 -1.81
CA GLY A 504 -37.31 -22.84 -1.49
C GLY A 504 -36.42 -23.48 -2.58
N SER A 505 -36.02 -22.74 -3.62
CA SER A 505 -35.09 -23.22 -4.64
C SER A 505 -33.64 -23.13 -4.17
N ARG A 506 -32.92 -24.26 -4.20
CA ARG A 506 -31.48 -24.34 -3.88
C ARG A 506 -30.65 -23.91 -5.09
N ASN A 507 -29.86 -22.86 -4.93
CA ASN A 507 -28.85 -22.44 -5.91
C ASN A 507 -27.45 -22.78 -5.39
N VAL A 508 -26.64 -23.41 -6.25
CA VAL A 508 -25.24 -23.79 -5.96
C VAL A 508 -24.31 -22.65 -6.37
N CYS A 509 -23.51 -22.13 -5.43
CA CYS A 509 -22.77 -20.88 -5.64
C CYS A 509 -21.27 -21.05 -5.90
N ALA A 510 -20.58 -22.04 -5.33
CA ALA A 510 -19.18 -22.31 -5.66
C ALA A 510 -18.71 -23.72 -5.26
N TYR A 511 -17.51 -24.09 -5.71
CA TYR A 511 -16.92 -25.42 -5.62
C TYR A 511 -15.46 -25.38 -5.16
N THR A 512 -15.11 -26.22 -4.18
CA THR A 512 -13.71 -26.50 -3.82
C THR A 512 -13.50 -27.98 -3.46
N PRO A 513 -12.54 -28.68 -4.08
CA PRO A 513 -12.12 -30.04 -3.69
C PRO A 513 -11.09 -30.01 -2.54
N GLY A 514 -11.09 -31.05 -1.71
CA GLY A 514 -10.12 -31.27 -0.63
C GLY A 514 -9.85 -32.77 -0.39
N ALA A 515 -8.61 -33.10 -0.04
CA ALA A 515 -8.19 -34.48 0.23
C ALA A 515 -8.42 -34.85 1.71
N LEU A 516 -8.96 -36.04 1.94
CA LEU A 516 -9.15 -36.64 3.27
C LEU A 516 -7.94 -37.55 3.55
N SER A 517 -6.82 -37.01 4.08
CA SER A 517 -5.61 -37.80 4.37
C SER A 517 -5.25 -37.80 5.85
N GLY A 518 -5.02 -38.99 6.42
CA GLY A 518 -4.61 -39.21 7.81
C GLY A 518 -3.14 -38.90 8.08
N ALA A 519 -2.88 -38.17 9.16
CA ALA A 519 -1.55 -37.74 9.55
C ALA A 519 -0.92 -38.70 10.58
N SER A 520 -0.04 -39.59 10.12
CA SER A 520 1.00 -40.16 10.99
C SER A 520 2.35 -40.08 10.31
N LYS A 521 3.27 -39.34 10.92
CA LYS A 521 4.72 -39.54 10.79
C LYS A 521 5.35 -39.59 12.18
N THR A 522 5.23 -40.78 12.77
CA THR A 522 6.16 -41.42 13.70
C THR A 522 6.45 -42.78 13.04
N GLU A 523 7.64 -43.38 12.98
CA GLU A 523 8.89 -43.29 13.74
C GLU A 523 10.01 -43.90 12.88
N ASP A 524 11.21 -43.74 13.40
CA ASP A 524 12.45 -44.50 13.21
C ASP A 524 12.45 -45.94 12.62
N GLN A 525 13.65 -46.26 12.09
CA GLN A 525 14.32 -47.55 11.85
C GLN A 525 14.33 -48.23 10.45
N GLN A 526 15.56 -48.23 9.93
CA GLN A 526 16.23 -49.19 9.05
C GLN A 526 15.94 -50.67 9.40
N GLN A 527 15.77 -51.55 8.41
CA GLN A 527 16.84 -52.22 7.64
C GLN A 527 16.34 -53.52 6.95
N ASP A 528 16.77 -53.68 5.69
CA ASP A 528 17.36 -54.90 5.09
C ASP A 528 16.60 -55.74 4.01
N LYS A 529 17.27 -55.81 2.85
CA LYS A 529 17.47 -56.93 1.90
C LYS A 529 16.54 -57.25 0.71
N THR A 530 17.06 -56.85 -0.47
CA THR A 530 17.40 -57.65 -1.68
C THR A 530 16.34 -58.38 -2.53
N ALA A 531 16.15 -57.81 -3.73
CA ALA A 531 16.26 -58.40 -5.08
C ALA A 531 15.44 -59.63 -5.50
N LYS A 532 14.53 -59.43 -6.47
CA LYS A 532 14.35 -60.27 -7.67
C LYS A 532 13.59 -59.51 -8.77
N LYS A 533 14.20 -59.46 -9.97
CA LYS A 533 13.60 -59.01 -11.24
C LYS A 533 12.75 -60.12 -11.86
N GLY A 534 11.66 -59.73 -12.53
CA GLY A 534 10.90 -60.53 -13.49
C GLY A 534 9.85 -59.64 -14.20
N GLU A 535 10.08 -59.35 -15.48
CA GLU A 535 9.26 -58.52 -16.37
C GLU A 535 7.97 -59.22 -16.82
N GLN A 536 6.85 -58.48 -16.95
CA GLN A 536 6.04 -58.42 -18.18
C GLN A 536 4.90 -57.38 -18.12
N GLU A 537 5.01 -56.41 -19.03
CA GLU A 537 4.05 -55.53 -19.74
C GLU A 537 2.55 -55.54 -19.37
N SER A 538 2.01 -54.36 -18.99
CA SER A 538 1.16 -53.49 -19.85
C SER A 538 0.19 -52.60 -19.02
N GLY A 539 0.27 -51.28 -19.24
CA GLY A 539 -0.84 -50.33 -19.02
C GLY A 539 -0.87 -49.54 -17.71
N GLU A 540 0.17 -48.78 -17.38
CA GLU A 540 0.16 -47.84 -16.24
C GLU A 540 -0.43 -46.47 -16.62
N ASN A 541 -1.58 -46.13 -16.04
CA ASN A 541 -1.95 -44.73 -15.76
C ASN A 541 -1.16 -44.29 -14.53
N THR A 542 -0.06 -43.58 -14.72
CA THR A 542 0.75 -43.04 -13.62
C THR A 542 0.01 -41.88 -12.94
N VAL A 543 -0.48 -42.15 -11.74
CA VAL A 543 -0.99 -41.13 -10.82
C VAL A 543 0.21 -40.31 -10.34
N GLU A 544 0.27 -39.04 -10.72
CA GLU A 544 1.31 -38.11 -10.29
C GLU A 544 1.20 -37.91 -8.76
N LYS A 545 2.19 -38.44 -8.02
CA LYS A 545 2.42 -38.02 -6.63
C LYS A 545 2.85 -36.55 -6.65
N GLU A 546 2.05 -35.68 -6.05
CA GLU A 546 2.42 -34.29 -5.88
C GLU A 546 3.69 -34.17 -5.03
N LEU A 547 4.75 -33.67 -5.65
CA LEU A 547 6.02 -33.35 -5.01
C LEU A 547 5.81 -32.16 -4.08
N GLY A 548 6.37 -32.25 -2.86
CA GLY A 548 6.27 -31.18 -1.86
C GLY A 548 6.81 -29.83 -2.36
N PRO A 549 6.47 -28.71 -1.72
CA PRO A 549 6.77 -27.36 -2.21
C PRO A 549 8.25 -27.10 -2.48
N LEU A 550 9.13 -27.73 -1.68
CA LEU A 550 10.59 -27.67 -1.89
C LEU A 550 11.01 -28.46 -3.13
N ALA A 551 10.42 -29.63 -3.36
CA ALA A 551 10.73 -30.46 -4.53
C ALA A 551 10.16 -29.86 -5.82
N ARG A 552 8.98 -29.22 -5.77
CA ARG A 552 8.47 -28.39 -6.89
C ARG A 552 9.39 -27.20 -7.17
N ARG A 553 9.84 -26.48 -6.14
CA ARG A 553 10.82 -25.39 -6.32
C ARG A 553 12.17 -25.88 -6.84
N LEU A 554 12.60 -27.08 -6.44
CA LEU A 554 13.83 -27.68 -6.93
C LEU A 554 13.67 -28.16 -8.38
N GLU A 555 12.51 -28.68 -8.76
CA GLU A 555 12.14 -29.04 -10.13
C GLU A 555 12.07 -27.79 -11.01
N GLU A 556 11.40 -26.72 -10.57
CA GLU A 556 11.33 -25.43 -11.27
C GLU A 556 12.72 -24.80 -11.42
N ALA A 557 13.55 -24.79 -10.36
CA ALA A 557 14.89 -24.25 -10.42
C ALA A 557 15.84 -25.09 -11.29
N THR A 558 15.66 -26.41 -11.35
CA THR A 558 16.43 -27.30 -12.23
C THR A 558 15.95 -27.22 -13.68
N GLU A 559 14.64 -27.07 -13.91
CA GLU A 559 14.05 -26.81 -15.23
C GLU A 559 14.57 -25.47 -15.78
N GLU A 560 14.57 -24.41 -14.96
CA GLU A 560 15.12 -23.10 -15.31
C GLU A 560 16.64 -23.16 -15.58
N ALA A 561 17.40 -23.90 -14.77
CA ALA A 561 18.84 -24.11 -14.98
C ALA A 561 19.15 -24.96 -16.24
N LEU A 562 18.28 -25.91 -16.60
CA LEU A 562 18.41 -26.72 -17.82
C LEU A 562 18.10 -25.94 -19.09
N PHE A 563 17.10 -25.05 -19.05
CA PHE A 563 16.74 -24.17 -20.18
C PHE A 563 17.75 -23.04 -20.41
N THR A 564 18.45 -22.61 -19.37
CA THR A 564 19.42 -21.49 -19.44
C THR A 564 20.89 -21.96 -19.57
N GLY A 565 21.23 -23.16 -19.08
CA GLY A 565 22.63 -23.60 -18.88
C GLY A 565 23.30 -24.40 -20.01
N GLY A 566 22.62 -24.69 -21.12
CA GLY A 566 23.20 -25.45 -22.24
C GLY A 566 23.80 -26.83 -21.83
N ARG A 567 24.85 -27.30 -22.53
CA ARG A 567 25.51 -28.62 -22.27
C ARG A 567 25.98 -28.81 -20.81
N ALA A 568 26.21 -27.74 -20.07
CA ALA A 568 26.61 -27.79 -18.66
C ALA A 568 25.43 -28.13 -17.72
N GLY A 569 24.23 -27.62 -18.02
CA GLY A 569 23.00 -27.96 -17.27
C GLY A 569 22.64 -29.45 -17.37
N ARG A 570 22.84 -30.07 -18.54
CA ARG A 570 22.61 -31.52 -18.73
C ARG A 570 23.54 -32.39 -17.86
N ARG A 571 24.83 -32.03 -17.77
CA ARG A 571 25.78 -32.74 -16.89
C ARG A 571 25.45 -32.56 -15.41
N ALA A 572 25.02 -31.38 -15.00
CA ALA A 572 24.63 -31.12 -13.62
C ALA A 572 23.41 -31.96 -13.18
N VAL A 573 22.50 -32.26 -14.11
CA VAL A 573 21.33 -33.13 -13.85
C VAL A 573 21.67 -34.62 -13.96
N GLU A 574 22.68 -35.00 -14.75
CA GLU A 574 23.23 -36.37 -14.77
C GLU A 574 24.06 -36.69 -13.51
N ASP A 575 24.79 -35.71 -12.97
CA ASP A 575 25.65 -35.84 -11.79
C ASP A 575 24.88 -35.65 -10.46
N ALA A 576 23.74 -34.96 -10.49
CA ALA A 576 22.84 -34.86 -9.34
C ALA A 576 22.05 -36.16 -9.20
N GLY A 577 22.15 -36.83 -8.05
CA GLY A 577 21.54 -38.13 -7.77
C GLY A 577 20.00 -38.11 -7.66
N PHE A 578 19.31 -37.64 -8.70
CA PHE A 578 17.85 -37.69 -8.83
C PHE A 578 17.36 -39.12 -9.09
N SER A 579 16.11 -39.40 -8.72
CA SER A 579 15.44 -40.66 -9.08
C SER A 579 15.31 -40.80 -10.60
N GLU A 580 15.57 -42.00 -11.14
CA GLU A 580 15.57 -42.26 -12.60
C GLU A 580 14.27 -41.82 -13.30
N GLU A 581 13.10 -41.95 -12.66
CA GLU A 581 11.80 -41.49 -13.21
C GLU A 581 11.75 -39.97 -13.45
N LEU A 582 12.36 -39.18 -12.55
CA LEU A 582 12.37 -37.72 -12.66
C LEU A 582 13.32 -37.28 -13.79
N LYS A 583 14.42 -38.01 -13.96
CA LYS A 583 15.40 -37.80 -15.03
C LYS A 583 14.79 -38.06 -16.41
N GLU A 584 14.03 -39.15 -16.57
CA GLU A 584 13.31 -39.42 -17.82
C GLU A 584 12.25 -38.36 -18.14
N ARG A 585 11.50 -37.90 -17.12
CA ARG A 585 10.48 -36.84 -17.29
C ARG A 585 11.10 -35.51 -17.73
N LEU A 586 12.23 -35.12 -17.14
CA LEU A 586 12.96 -33.92 -17.53
C LEU A 586 13.55 -34.04 -18.95
N LEU A 587 14.09 -35.20 -19.32
CA LEU A 587 14.61 -35.45 -20.67
C LEU A 587 13.51 -35.40 -21.74
N ASN A 588 12.31 -35.94 -21.44
CA ASN A 588 11.16 -35.86 -22.34
C ASN A 588 10.65 -34.42 -22.50
N LYS A 589 10.54 -33.65 -21.42
CA LYS A 589 10.20 -32.22 -21.49
C LYS A 589 11.22 -31.41 -22.29
N ILE A 590 12.51 -31.74 -22.20
CA ILE A 590 13.58 -31.12 -23.01
C ILE A 590 13.41 -31.47 -24.49
N ALA A 591 13.06 -32.72 -24.81
CA ALA A 591 12.79 -33.13 -26.18
C ALA A 591 11.59 -32.37 -26.77
N ASP A 592 10.50 -32.22 -26.01
CA ASP A 592 9.31 -31.48 -26.42
C ASP A 592 9.57 -29.99 -26.62
N ALA A 593 10.37 -29.37 -25.73
CA ALA A 593 10.71 -27.96 -25.84
C ALA A 593 11.67 -27.70 -27.00
N ASN A 594 12.64 -28.59 -27.26
CA ASN A 594 13.48 -28.51 -28.46
C ASN A 594 12.65 -28.69 -29.73
N PHE A 595 11.69 -29.63 -29.74
CA PHE A 595 10.78 -29.83 -30.86
C PHE A 595 9.92 -28.58 -31.14
N LYS A 596 9.41 -27.90 -30.10
CA LYS A 596 8.68 -26.64 -30.25
C LYS A 596 9.55 -25.50 -30.75
N SER A 597 10.80 -25.41 -30.30
CA SER A 597 11.76 -24.40 -30.74
C SER A 597 12.16 -24.61 -32.20
N GLU A 598 12.44 -25.86 -32.60
CA GLU A 598 12.81 -26.22 -33.98
C GLU A 598 11.64 -26.03 -34.97
N ASN A 599 10.39 -26.16 -34.52
CA ASN A 599 9.19 -26.06 -35.35
C ASN A 599 8.35 -24.78 -35.06
N ALA A 600 8.98 -23.72 -34.55
CA ALA A 600 8.28 -22.52 -34.10
C ALA A 600 7.41 -21.85 -35.18
N SER A 601 7.83 -21.86 -36.44
CA SER A 601 7.05 -21.31 -37.57
C SER A 601 5.78 -22.12 -37.87
N ALA A 602 5.87 -23.46 -37.79
CA ALA A 602 4.71 -24.34 -37.99
C ALA A 602 3.67 -24.18 -36.87
N PHE A 603 4.12 -23.97 -35.64
CA PHE A 603 3.22 -23.65 -34.52
C PHE A 603 2.60 -22.25 -34.68
N ALA A 604 3.35 -21.25 -35.13
CA ALA A 604 2.81 -19.92 -35.40
C ALA A 604 1.73 -19.96 -36.51
N GLU A 605 1.92 -20.74 -37.56
CA GLU A 605 0.94 -20.93 -38.63
C GLU A 605 -0.30 -21.69 -38.17
N ALA A 606 -0.13 -22.77 -37.40
CA ALA A 606 -1.25 -23.54 -36.84
C ALA A 606 -2.09 -22.75 -35.82
N SER A 607 -1.50 -21.71 -35.20
CA SER A 607 -2.16 -20.85 -34.21
C SER A 607 -2.93 -19.68 -34.83
N LEU A 608 -2.84 -19.46 -36.16
CA LEU A 608 -3.53 -18.35 -36.82
C LEU A 608 -5.01 -18.67 -37.08
N SER A 609 -5.88 -17.68 -36.81
CA SER A 609 -7.30 -17.80 -37.13
C SER A 609 -7.57 -17.67 -38.64
N SER A 610 -8.66 -18.27 -39.11
CA SER A 610 -9.09 -18.22 -40.52
C SER A 610 -9.46 -16.82 -41.02
N THR A 611 -9.53 -15.81 -40.15
CA THR A 611 -9.81 -14.40 -40.49
C THR A 611 -8.57 -13.52 -40.59
N ALA A 612 -7.37 -14.05 -40.30
CA ALA A 612 -6.13 -13.30 -40.45
C ALA A 612 -5.86 -12.91 -41.92
N GLY A 613 -5.52 -11.63 -42.14
CA GLY A 613 -5.25 -11.07 -43.47
C GLY A 613 -4.01 -11.69 -44.13
N GLU A 614 -3.96 -11.61 -45.47
CA GLU A 614 -2.93 -12.28 -46.30
C GLU A 614 -1.50 -11.90 -45.89
N GLY A 615 -1.23 -10.62 -45.62
CA GLY A 615 0.08 -10.17 -45.14
C GLY A 615 0.48 -10.76 -43.79
N THR A 616 -0.47 -10.94 -42.87
CA THR A 616 -0.22 -11.55 -41.56
C THR A 616 0.09 -13.04 -41.67
N ARG A 617 -0.57 -13.73 -42.61
CA ARG A 617 -0.27 -15.15 -42.92
C ARG A 617 1.11 -15.30 -43.52
N HIS A 618 1.47 -14.44 -44.47
CA HIS A 618 2.81 -14.46 -45.07
C HIS A 618 3.93 -14.18 -44.06
N ILE A 619 3.69 -13.31 -43.07
CA ILE A 619 4.67 -13.03 -42.01
C ILE A 619 4.81 -14.23 -41.06
N ALA A 620 3.70 -14.89 -40.72
CA ALA A 620 3.74 -16.05 -39.83
C ALA A 620 4.33 -17.31 -40.49
N SER A 621 4.12 -17.49 -41.80
CA SER A 621 4.72 -18.57 -42.59
C SER A 621 6.13 -18.23 -43.08
N ALA A 622 6.62 -17.01 -42.85
CA ALA A 622 7.95 -16.61 -43.28
C ALA A 622 9.02 -17.36 -42.47
N GLN A 623 10.07 -17.80 -43.16
CA GLN A 623 11.22 -18.40 -42.51
C GLN A 623 11.88 -17.37 -41.58
N ALA A 624 12.20 -17.78 -40.35
CA ALA A 624 12.89 -16.91 -39.39
C ALA A 624 14.23 -16.45 -39.98
N TRP A 625 14.50 -15.14 -39.87
CA TRP A 625 15.71 -14.53 -40.42
C TRP A 625 16.97 -15.14 -39.80
N THR A 626 17.78 -15.83 -40.62
CA THR A 626 18.98 -16.54 -40.17
C THR A 626 20.24 -15.66 -40.12
N GLY A 627 20.12 -14.37 -40.42
CA GLY A 627 21.26 -13.43 -40.49
C GLY A 627 21.79 -13.21 -41.91
N GLU A 628 21.47 -14.10 -42.85
CA GLU A 628 21.83 -14.01 -44.26
C GLU A 628 20.56 -13.96 -45.12
N GLU A 629 20.51 -13.01 -46.07
CA GLU A 629 19.36 -12.88 -46.98
C GLU A 629 19.41 -13.98 -48.05
N SER A 630 18.31 -14.70 -48.26
CA SER A 630 18.29 -15.74 -49.29
C SER A 630 18.40 -15.13 -50.69
N THR A 631 18.93 -15.90 -51.65
CA THR A 631 18.98 -15.45 -53.05
C THR A 631 17.57 -15.21 -53.61
N ALA A 632 16.56 -15.92 -53.10
CA ALA A 632 15.17 -15.71 -53.48
C ALA A 632 14.64 -14.38 -52.94
N ASP A 633 14.95 -14.01 -51.70
CA ASP A 633 14.52 -12.74 -51.09
C ASP A 633 15.27 -11.54 -51.68
N THR A 634 16.57 -11.68 -51.94
CA THR A 634 17.34 -10.66 -52.66
C THR A 634 16.82 -10.47 -54.08
N VAL A 635 16.42 -11.54 -54.77
CA VAL A 635 15.77 -11.47 -56.10
C VAL A 635 14.36 -10.89 -55.99
N LEU A 636 13.59 -11.23 -54.96
CA LEU A 636 12.26 -10.67 -54.71
C LEU A 636 12.36 -9.17 -54.49
N ARG A 637 13.32 -8.74 -53.65
CA ARG A 637 13.64 -7.34 -53.40
C ARG A 637 14.13 -6.64 -54.67
N MET A 638 15.00 -7.27 -55.45
CA MET A 638 15.42 -6.74 -56.76
C MET A 638 14.27 -6.65 -57.75
N LEU A 639 13.31 -7.58 -57.73
CA LEU A 639 12.12 -7.57 -58.60
C LEU A 639 11.12 -6.49 -58.16
N ASP A 640 10.97 -6.27 -56.86
CA ASP A 640 10.17 -5.19 -56.28
C ASP A 640 10.83 -3.83 -56.58
N ASP A 641 12.15 -3.73 -56.42
CA ASP A 641 12.94 -2.54 -56.75
C ASP A 641 12.99 -2.29 -58.27
N ALA A 642 12.97 -3.34 -59.10
CA ALA A 642 12.96 -3.24 -60.57
C ALA A 642 11.63 -2.70 -61.10
N LYS A 643 10.52 -2.95 -60.40
CA LYS A 643 9.24 -2.31 -60.70
C LYS A 643 9.20 -0.93 -60.07
N LYS A 644 9.62 0.07 -60.85
CA LYS A 644 9.53 1.48 -60.50
C LYS A 644 8.13 1.76 -59.95
N PRO A 645 7.98 2.14 -58.67
CA PRO A 645 6.69 2.09 -58.03
C PRO A 645 5.82 3.17 -58.70
N LEU A 646 4.59 2.82 -59.09
CA LEU A 646 3.70 3.62 -59.95
C LEU A 646 3.75 5.12 -59.61
N ALA A 647 3.70 6.00 -60.61
CA ALA A 647 3.70 7.44 -60.36
C ALA A 647 2.56 7.81 -59.38
N PRO A 648 2.77 8.72 -58.39
CA PRO A 648 1.83 8.95 -57.27
C PRO A 648 0.37 9.21 -57.65
N GLY A 649 0.09 9.67 -58.88
CA GLY A 649 -1.26 9.90 -59.39
C GLY A 649 -1.99 8.67 -59.94
N LEU A 650 -1.28 7.57 -60.22
CA LEU A 650 -1.84 6.31 -60.74
C LEU A 650 -1.91 5.21 -59.69
N ARG A 651 -1.36 5.46 -58.49
CA ARG A 651 -1.68 4.68 -57.29
C ARG A 651 -3.05 5.13 -56.84
N GLY A 652 -4.06 4.25 -56.91
CA GLY A 652 -5.38 4.52 -56.36
C GLY A 652 -5.24 5.16 -54.98
N LYS A 653 -5.82 6.36 -54.80
CA LYS A 653 -5.68 7.20 -53.60
C LYS A 653 -5.84 6.33 -52.35
N PHE A 654 -4.95 6.44 -51.36
CA PHE A 654 -4.83 7.69 -50.63
C PHE A 654 -3.44 7.87 -50.03
N GLN A 655 -2.64 8.80 -50.57
CA GLN A 655 -1.90 9.77 -49.78
C GLN A 655 -1.37 10.93 -50.65
N PRO A 656 -1.23 12.14 -50.06
CA PRO A 656 -1.19 13.44 -50.71
C PRO A 656 0.13 13.71 -51.45
N PRO A 657 0.18 14.71 -52.36
CA PRO A 657 1.38 15.02 -53.11
C PRO A 657 2.54 15.42 -52.18
N PRO A 658 3.80 15.14 -52.58
CA PRO A 658 4.97 15.46 -51.78
C PRO A 658 5.09 16.98 -51.64
N VAL A 659 5.06 17.46 -50.39
CA VAL A 659 5.37 18.85 -50.08
C VAL A 659 6.89 18.99 -50.17
N ASP A 660 7.35 19.78 -51.15
CA ASP A 660 8.71 20.28 -51.19
C ASP A 660 8.94 21.12 -49.91
N MET A 661 9.68 20.58 -48.94
CA MET A 661 9.95 21.19 -47.63
C MET A 661 10.98 22.34 -47.70
N ARG A 662 11.40 22.74 -48.89
CA ARG A 662 12.21 23.95 -49.10
C ARG A 662 11.28 25.16 -49.07
N LEU A 663 11.62 26.19 -48.28
CA LEU A 663 10.95 27.49 -48.27
C LEU A 663 11.07 28.17 -49.64
N GLN A 664 10.16 27.87 -50.56
CA GLN A 664 10.02 28.58 -51.82
C GLN A 664 9.31 29.90 -51.55
N LYS A 665 9.96 31.02 -51.92
CA LYS A 665 9.38 32.36 -51.81
C LYS A 665 8.13 32.42 -52.70
N GLN A 666 6.96 32.67 -52.12
CA GLN A 666 5.73 32.73 -52.93
C GLN A 666 5.83 33.83 -53.99
N PRO A 667 5.35 33.58 -55.22
CA PRO A 667 5.33 34.60 -56.26
C PRO A 667 4.46 35.78 -55.79
N ARG A 668 4.94 37.00 -56.01
CA ARG A 668 4.23 38.24 -55.65
C ARG A 668 2.93 38.33 -56.45
N ARG A 669 1.82 37.90 -55.85
CA ARG A 669 0.47 38.04 -56.43
C ARG A 669 -0.01 39.48 -56.33
N SER A 670 -0.70 39.95 -57.37
CA SER A 670 -1.27 41.29 -57.39
C SER A 670 -2.40 41.42 -56.36
N ALA A 671 -2.66 42.63 -55.89
CA ALA A 671 -3.73 42.89 -54.92
C ALA A 671 -5.11 42.44 -55.45
N GLY A 672 -5.37 42.60 -56.75
CA GLY A 672 -6.63 42.17 -57.37
C GLY A 672 -6.82 40.65 -57.36
N GLU A 673 -5.75 39.89 -57.57
CA GLU A 673 -5.78 38.43 -57.57
C GLU A 673 -6.01 37.85 -56.15
N LYS A 674 -5.51 38.54 -55.12
CA LYS A 674 -5.76 38.17 -53.72
C LYS A 674 -7.22 38.41 -53.32
N VAL A 675 -7.80 39.53 -53.77
CA VAL A 675 -9.20 39.87 -53.48
C VAL A 675 -10.16 38.92 -54.20
N ALA A 676 -9.90 38.59 -55.47
CA ALA A 676 -10.73 37.65 -56.23
C ALA A 676 -10.77 36.26 -55.58
N LYS A 677 -9.62 35.73 -55.18
CA LYS A 677 -9.53 34.41 -54.54
C LYS A 677 -10.14 34.37 -53.14
N ALA A 678 -10.12 35.49 -52.42
CA ALA A 678 -10.84 35.64 -51.16
C ALA A 678 -12.36 35.63 -51.39
N ARG A 679 -12.83 36.33 -52.43
CA ARG A 679 -14.25 36.33 -52.85
C ARG A 679 -14.74 34.93 -53.24
N ASP A 680 -13.97 34.18 -54.01
CA ASP A 680 -14.36 32.83 -54.44
C ASP A 680 -14.42 31.83 -53.29
N LYS A 681 -13.52 31.95 -52.30
CA LYS A 681 -13.55 31.13 -51.07
C LYS A 681 -14.73 31.47 -50.16
N VAL A 682 -15.10 32.74 -50.08
CA VAL A 682 -16.29 33.17 -49.33
C VAL A 682 -17.56 32.64 -50.02
N ASN A 683 -17.65 32.72 -51.35
CA ASN A 683 -18.81 32.21 -52.09
C ASN A 683 -18.98 30.68 -52.00
N THR A 684 -17.88 29.92 -51.95
CA THR A 684 -17.94 28.45 -51.76
C THR A 684 -18.38 28.06 -50.35
N TYR A 685 -18.01 28.82 -49.33
CA TYR A 685 -18.48 28.60 -47.95
C TYR A 685 -19.94 29.03 -47.74
N VAL A 686 -20.39 30.09 -48.41
CA VAL A 686 -21.80 30.52 -48.41
C VAL A 686 -22.70 29.53 -49.16
N GLY A 687 -22.18 28.90 -50.22
CA GLY A 687 -22.92 27.92 -51.03
C GLY A 687 -23.24 26.60 -50.32
N MET A 688 -22.37 26.11 -49.42
CA MET A 688 -22.64 24.88 -48.66
C MET A 688 -23.64 25.08 -47.50
N GLY A 689 -23.79 26.32 -46.99
CA GLY A 689 -24.79 26.65 -45.96
C GLY A 689 -26.20 26.93 -46.51
N GLY A 690 -26.33 27.22 -47.82
CA GLY A 690 -27.59 27.63 -48.45
C GLY A 690 -28.60 26.49 -48.66
N GLN A 691 -28.19 25.23 -48.57
CA GLN A 691 -29.12 24.09 -48.74
C GLN A 691 -29.79 23.65 -47.43
N GLN A 692 -29.24 23.97 -46.26
CA GLN A 692 -29.88 23.70 -44.96
C GLN A 692 -30.68 24.90 -44.41
N ALA A 693 -30.45 26.12 -44.93
CA ALA A 693 -31.09 27.35 -44.45
C ALA A 693 -32.48 27.65 -45.06
N LYS A 694 -33.19 26.67 -45.65
CA LYS A 694 -34.56 26.86 -46.17
C LYS A 694 -35.68 26.56 -45.18
N ASN A 695 -35.38 26.09 -43.96
CA ASN A 695 -36.41 25.88 -42.93
C ASN A 695 -36.13 26.73 -41.68
N GLY A 696 -36.76 27.92 -41.64
CA GLY A 696 -37.42 28.41 -40.42
C GLY A 696 -36.61 28.96 -39.23
N MET A 697 -35.40 29.51 -39.39
CA MET A 697 -34.68 30.17 -38.27
C MET A 697 -34.88 31.70 -38.24
N SER A 698 -35.03 32.25 -37.04
CA SER A 698 -35.21 33.70 -36.77
C SER A 698 -33.91 34.50 -36.96
N GLU A 699 -33.99 35.81 -37.17
CA GLU A 699 -32.81 36.65 -37.44
C GLU A 699 -31.81 36.71 -36.25
N ASP A 700 -32.31 36.64 -35.02
CA ASP A 700 -31.46 36.64 -33.81
C ASP A 700 -30.66 35.34 -33.68
N GLU A 701 -31.25 34.19 -34.05
CA GLU A 701 -30.54 32.90 -34.10
C GLU A 701 -29.49 32.86 -35.21
N LYS A 702 -29.73 33.56 -36.33
CA LYS A 702 -28.73 33.72 -37.39
C LYS A 702 -27.56 34.60 -36.97
N GLU A 703 -27.75 35.57 -36.08
CA GLU A 703 -26.66 36.37 -35.52
C GLU A 703 -25.86 35.60 -34.46
N ALA A 704 -26.55 34.86 -33.59
CA ALA A 704 -25.89 33.97 -32.62
C ALA A 704 -25.04 32.90 -33.31
N TRP A 705 -25.57 32.28 -34.37
CA TRP A 705 -24.80 31.32 -35.17
C TRP A 705 -23.63 31.98 -35.90
N ARG A 706 -23.83 33.19 -36.47
CA ARG A 706 -22.70 33.95 -37.07
C ARG A 706 -21.62 34.29 -36.04
N LYS A 707 -22.00 34.54 -34.79
CA LYS A 707 -21.06 34.80 -33.69
C LYS A 707 -20.29 33.53 -33.28
N GLU A 708 -20.97 32.40 -33.16
CA GLU A 708 -20.34 31.11 -32.84
C GLU A 708 -19.39 30.64 -33.97
N LEU A 709 -19.75 30.87 -35.23
CA LEU A 709 -18.85 30.65 -36.37
C LEU A 709 -17.64 31.58 -36.31
N ARG A 710 -17.82 32.84 -35.91
CA ARG A 710 -16.72 33.81 -35.80
C ARG A 710 -15.73 33.41 -34.70
N GLU A 711 -16.22 32.96 -33.55
CA GLU A 711 -15.41 32.44 -32.43
C GLU A 711 -14.63 31.17 -32.81
N ARG A 712 -15.22 30.28 -33.63
CA ARG A 712 -14.53 29.08 -34.13
C ARG A 712 -13.41 29.35 -35.13
N PHE A 713 -13.42 30.51 -35.79
CA PHE A 713 -12.39 30.93 -36.75
C PHE A 713 -11.46 32.00 -36.19
N GLU A 714 -11.54 32.32 -34.89
CA GLU A 714 -10.50 33.09 -34.21
C GLU A 714 -9.22 32.25 -34.04
N PRO A 715 -8.02 32.84 -34.19
CA PRO A 715 -6.75 32.09 -34.23
C PRO A 715 -6.40 31.31 -32.95
N GLY A 716 -7.14 31.50 -31.85
CA GLY A 716 -6.86 30.90 -30.53
C GLY A 716 -7.24 29.43 -30.37
N ALA A 717 -8.15 28.89 -31.19
CA ALA A 717 -8.64 27.51 -30.99
C ALA A 717 -7.68 26.39 -31.46
N ARG A 718 -6.50 26.73 -32.02
CA ARG A 718 -5.53 25.75 -32.54
C ARG A 718 -4.06 26.08 -32.24
N ALA A 719 -3.75 26.78 -31.15
CA ALA A 719 -2.36 26.87 -30.69
C ALA A 719 -2.01 25.61 -29.87
N LEU A 720 -1.31 24.66 -30.48
CA LEU A 720 -0.69 23.53 -29.75
C LEU A 720 0.32 24.10 -28.73
N PRO A 721 0.23 23.77 -27.43
CA PRO A 721 1.08 24.35 -26.38
C PRO A 721 2.53 23.86 -26.39
N ASN A 722 2.92 23.05 -27.37
CA ASN A 722 4.23 22.38 -27.39
C ASN A 722 5.30 23.13 -28.21
N SER A 723 5.06 24.39 -28.59
CA SER A 723 6.07 25.21 -29.28
C SER A 723 6.28 26.57 -28.60
N ILE A 724 7.54 27.03 -28.59
CA ILE A 724 7.96 28.32 -28.01
C ILE A 724 7.17 29.49 -28.65
N THR A 725 6.79 29.36 -29.92
CA THR A 725 5.95 30.34 -30.64
C THR A 725 4.47 30.27 -30.25
N GLY A 726 3.94 29.07 -29.93
CA GLY A 726 2.59 28.90 -29.40
C GLY A 726 2.42 29.51 -28.01
N LEU A 727 3.41 29.32 -27.13
CA LEU A 727 3.43 29.95 -25.81
C LEU A 727 3.59 31.48 -25.88
N ALA A 728 4.40 32.00 -26.81
CA ALA A 728 4.52 33.44 -27.04
C ALA A 728 3.22 34.08 -27.55
N ALA A 729 2.48 33.38 -28.43
CA ALA A 729 1.18 33.85 -28.92
C ALA A 729 0.12 33.87 -27.80
N LEU A 730 0.08 32.83 -26.97
CA LEU A 730 -0.86 32.72 -25.85
C LEU A 730 -0.52 33.73 -24.74
N ALA A 731 0.76 34.00 -24.50
CA ALA A 731 1.21 35.06 -23.61
C ALA A 731 0.82 36.45 -24.13
N ASN A 732 1.01 36.72 -25.43
CA ASN A 732 0.59 37.98 -26.05
C ASN A 732 -0.93 38.16 -26.02
N GLU A 733 -1.73 37.11 -26.25
CA GLU A 733 -3.19 37.14 -26.14
C GLU A 733 -3.65 37.43 -24.71
N ARG A 734 -3.00 36.82 -23.70
CA ARG A 734 -3.28 37.10 -22.29
C ARG A 734 -2.92 38.52 -21.91
N ILE A 735 -1.82 39.06 -22.45
CA ILE A 735 -1.39 40.45 -22.24
C ILE A 735 -2.39 41.41 -22.89
N GLU A 736 -2.79 41.18 -24.15
CA GLU A 736 -3.79 42.01 -24.84
C GLU A 736 -5.16 41.95 -24.16
N ASN A 737 -5.61 40.77 -23.72
CA ASN A 737 -6.84 40.61 -22.95
C ASN A 737 -6.78 41.29 -21.57
N ALA A 738 -5.60 41.36 -20.94
CA ALA A 738 -5.40 42.09 -19.69
C ALA A 738 -5.30 43.62 -19.92
N ILE A 739 -4.75 44.05 -21.07
CA ILE A 739 -4.78 45.46 -21.52
C ILE A 739 -6.21 45.91 -21.80
N ALA A 740 -7.00 45.09 -22.52
CA ALA A 740 -8.40 45.35 -22.83
C ALA A 740 -9.28 45.43 -21.57
N ARG A 741 -8.98 44.60 -20.56
CA ARG A 741 -9.60 44.66 -19.22
C ARG A 741 -9.12 45.83 -18.35
N GLY A 742 -8.21 46.68 -18.87
CA GLY A 742 -7.73 47.86 -18.17
C GLY A 742 -6.75 47.59 -17.02
N GLN A 743 -6.28 46.35 -16.85
CA GLN A 743 -5.41 45.94 -15.74
C GLN A 743 -4.03 46.62 -15.78
N PHE A 744 -3.63 47.18 -16.93
CA PHE A 744 -2.37 47.92 -17.11
C PHE A 744 -2.48 49.43 -16.87
N LYS A 745 -3.68 49.97 -16.61
CA LYS A 745 -3.87 51.43 -16.46
C LYS A 745 -3.37 51.99 -15.12
N ASN A 746 -3.36 51.17 -14.05
CA ASN A 746 -2.97 51.59 -12.69
C ASN A 746 -1.93 50.65 -12.06
N ILE A 747 -0.89 50.28 -12.81
CA ILE A 747 0.25 49.58 -12.21
C ILE A 747 1.15 50.64 -11.54
N PRO A 748 1.38 50.60 -10.21
CA PRO A 748 2.29 51.52 -9.56
C PRO A 748 3.70 51.32 -10.13
N ARG A 749 4.16 52.26 -10.97
CA ARG A 749 5.54 52.31 -11.43
C ARG A 749 6.39 52.94 -10.33
N GLY A 750 6.91 52.10 -9.44
CA GLY A 750 7.82 52.53 -8.38
C GLY A 750 8.50 51.36 -7.66
N LYS A 751 9.84 51.33 -7.77
CA LYS A 751 10.88 50.65 -6.97
C LYS A 751 10.64 49.19 -6.51
N GLY A 752 11.46 48.30 -7.09
CA GLY A 752 12.11 47.24 -6.34
C GLY A 752 11.50 45.85 -6.44
N VAL A 753 11.38 45.28 -7.65
CA VAL A 753 11.60 43.83 -7.73
C VAL A 753 13.07 43.65 -7.38
N GLU A 754 13.37 43.03 -6.24
CA GLU A 754 14.75 42.63 -5.92
C GLU A 754 15.25 41.78 -7.09
N ARG A 755 16.16 42.36 -7.87
CA ARG A 755 16.91 41.62 -8.86
C ARG A 755 17.87 40.74 -8.08
N ASP A 756 17.74 39.44 -8.24
CA ASP A 756 18.71 38.48 -7.73
C ASP A 756 20.12 38.95 -8.11
N ALA A 757 20.95 39.25 -7.11
CA ALA A 757 22.33 39.71 -7.32
C ALA A 757 23.19 38.70 -8.11
N ARG A 758 22.72 37.45 -8.24
CA ARG A 758 23.36 36.38 -9.02
C ARG A 758 22.98 36.37 -10.50
N ALA A 759 21.94 37.10 -10.91
CA ALA A 759 21.54 37.22 -12.32
C ALA A 759 22.56 38.03 -13.14
N ASP A 760 23.29 38.94 -12.48
CA ASP A 760 24.33 39.77 -13.10
C ASP A 760 25.74 39.14 -12.99
N ASN A 761 25.87 37.91 -12.48
CA ASN A 761 27.16 37.24 -12.36
C ASN A 761 27.64 36.77 -13.76
N PRO A 762 28.75 37.31 -14.30
CA PRO A 762 29.25 36.93 -15.64
C PRO A 762 29.71 35.48 -15.75
N PHE A 763 29.91 34.80 -14.62
CA PHE A 763 30.40 33.42 -14.56
C PHE A 763 29.29 32.37 -14.44
N ILE A 764 28.02 32.77 -14.37
CA ILE A 764 26.88 31.86 -14.40
C ILE A 764 26.23 32.01 -15.78
N ASP A 765 26.10 30.92 -16.53
CA ASP A 765 25.38 30.96 -17.79
C ASP A 765 23.93 31.36 -17.54
N THR A 766 23.48 32.41 -18.23
CA THR A 766 22.10 32.90 -18.19
C THR A 766 21.08 31.78 -18.43
N THR A 767 21.43 30.78 -19.25
CA THR A 767 20.58 29.63 -19.54
C THR A 767 20.43 28.71 -18.31
N GLU A 768 21.53 28.37 -17.64
CA GLU A 768 21.53 27.53 -16.43
C GLU A 768 20.86 28.25 -15.25
N TYR A 769 21.09 29.55 -15.10
CA TYR A 769 20.44 30.36 -14.06
C TYR A 769 18.91 30.40 -14.24
N ILE A 770 18.44 30.64 -15.47
CA ILE A 770 17.00 30.68 -15.78
C ILE A 770 16.38 29.28 -15.65
N MET A 771 17.09 28.23 -16.06
CA MET A 771 16.64 26.84 -15.91
C MET A 771 16.51 26.45 -14.44
N ASN A 772 17.53 26.72 -13.61
CA ASN A 772 17.47 26.46 -12.16
C ASN A 772 16.36 27.26 -11.47
N LYS A 773 16.10 28.50 -11.92
CA LYS A 773 14.99 29.32 -11.41
C LYS A 773 13.62 28.81 -11.85
N MET A 774 13.51 28.23 -13.04
CA MET A 774 12.29 27.53 -13.48
C MET A 774 12.08 26.24 -12.70
N ILE A 775 13.13 25.45 -12.47
CA ILE A 775 13.10 24.21 -11.68
C ILE A 775 12.68 24.51 -10.23
N GLN A 776 13.27 25.54 -9.59
CA GLN A 776 12.89 26.01 -8.26
C GLN A 776 11.46 26.55 -8.17
N ARG A 777 10.89 27.02 -9.29
CA ARG A 777 9.50 27.48 -9.35
C ARG A 777 8.50 26.38 -9.65
N GLN A 778 8.96 25.26 -10.19
CA GLN A 778 8.13 24.13 -10.60
C GLN A 778 8.17 22.99 -9.58
N ASP A 779 8.98 23.09 -8.51
CA ASP A 779 9.17 22.05 -7.50
C ASP A 779 9.50 20.65 -8.07
N ILE A 780 10.14 20.61 -9.25
CA ILE A 780 10.56 19.35 -9.89
C ILE A 780 11.99 19.06 -9.47
N VAL A 781 12.24 17.91 -8.83
CA VAL A 781 13.59 17.44 -8.53
C VAL A 781 14.19 16.85 -9.81
N PRO A 782 15.30 17.39 -10.34
CA PRO A 782 15.95 16.80 -11.50
C PRO A 782 16.39 15.35 -11.22
N PRO A 783 16.28 14.43 -12.19
CA PRO A 783 16.60 13.01 -12.00
C PRO A 783 18.01 12.72 -11.44
N TRP A 784 18.98 13.60 -11.70
CA TRP A 784 20.34 13.44 -11.16
C TRP A 784 20.42 13.75 -9.66
N ILE A 785 19.52 14.57 -9.09
CA ILE A 785 19.45 14.84 -7.65
C ILE A 785 18.87 13.63 -6.90
N GLU A 786 17.88 12.94 -7.46
CA GLU A 786 17.38 11.68 -6.91
C GLU A 786 18.49 10.62 -6.87
N LYS A 787 19.23 10.49 -7.98
CA LYS A 787 20.43 9.62 -8.04
C LYS A 787 21.53 10.07 -7.08
N GLN A 788 21.64 11.37 -6.79
CA GLN A 788 22.56 11.88 -5.77
C GLN A 788 22.21 11.36 -4.38
N GLN A 789 20.92 11.39 -4.03
CA GLN A 789 20.41 10.88 -2.75
C GLN A 789 20.62 9.37 -2.66
N GLU A 790 20.39 8.63 -3.75
CA GLU A 790 20.64 7.19 -3.82
C GLU A 790 22.12 6.85 -3.58
N VAL A 791 23.04 7.54 -4.26
CA VAL A 791 24.50 7.37 -4.05
C VAL A 791 24.89 7.72 -2.60
N ALA A 792 24.32 8.78 -2.03
CA ALA A 792 24.60 9.18 -0.66
C ALA A 792 24.08 8.17 0.37
N LYS A 793 22.89 7.61 0.14
CA LYS A 793 22.27 6.58 1.00
C LYS A 793 23.09 5.30 1.00
N GLU A 794 23.42 4.76 -0.18
CA GLU A 794 24.21 3.54 -0.32
C GLU A 794 25.61 3.71 0.28
N LEU A 795 26.26 4.86 0.06
CA LEU A 795 27.56 5.17 0.66
C LEU A 795 27.46 5.23 2.19
N GLY A 796 26.39 5.83 2.72
CA GLY A 796 26.11 5.90 4.16
C GLY A 796 25.96 4.51 4.78
N ILE A 797 25.17 3.64 4.14
CA ILE A 797 24.97 2.25 4.57
C ILE A 797 26.30 1.48 4.56
N PHE A 798 27.06 1.57 3.46
CA PHE A 798 28.35 0.92 3.33
C PHE A 798 29.34 1.36 4.43
N ARG A 799 29.49 2.68 4.65
CA ARG A 799 30.38 3.21 5.70
C ARG A 799 29.92 2.88 7.11
N ALA A 800 28.62 2.88 7.37
CA ALA A 800 28.09 2.51 8.69
C ALA A 800 28.38 1.04 9.00
N ARG A 801 28.12 0.15 8.04
CA ARG A 801 28.40 -1.28 8.17
C ARG A 801 29.90 -1.54 8.36
N LEU A 802 30.74 -0.98 7.48
CA LEU A 802 32.18 -1.14 7.54
C LEU A 802 32.75 -0.72 8.91
N ARG A 803 32.29 0.42 9.45
CA ARG A 803 32.72 0.90 10.77
C ARG A 803 32.24 0.02 11.91
N ASN A 804 30.99 -0.45 11.86
CA ASN A 804 30.42 -1.30 12.90
C ASN A 804 31.07 -2.69 12.93
N ASP A 805 31.27 -3.29 11.76
CA ASP A 805 31.88 -4.62 11.64
C ASP A 805 33.34 -4.59 12.11
N TRP A 806 34.11 -3.57 11.70
CA TRP A 806 35.48 -3.37 12.18
C TRP A 806 35.53 -3.08 13.69
N ARG A 807 34.66 -2.20 14.21
CA ARG A 807 34.61 -1.88 15.65
C ARG A 807 34.34 -3.13 16.49
N ARG A 808 33.37 -3.95 16.08
CA ARG A 808 32.98 -5.19 16.76
C ARG A 808 34.08 -6.24 16.70
N PHE A 809 34.77 -6.34 15.56
CA PHE A 809 35.89 -7.26 15.40
C PHE A 809 37.08 -6.85 16.26
N ALA A 810 37.50 -5.58 16.18
CA ALA A 810 38.62 -5.04 16.95
C ALA A 810 38.39 -5.16 18.46
N ALA A 811 37.20 -4.80 18.95
CA ALA A 811 36.86 -4.94 20.37
C ALA A 811 36.91 -6.41 20.84
N ARG A 812 36.40 -7.35 20.03
CA ARG A 812 36.43 -8.79 20.35
C ARG A 812 37.85 -9.36 20.35
N MET A 813 38.68 -8.96 19.38
CA MET A 813 40.06 -9.45 19.26
C MET A 813 40.98 -8.89 20.34
N ILE A 814 40.75 -7.66 20.81
CA ILE A 814 41.50 -7.08 21.93
C ILE A 814 41.06 -7.73 23.25
N ALA A 815 39.76 -8.00 23.42
CA ALA A 815 39.24 -8.69 24.60
C ALA A 815 39.64 -10.17 24.69
N SER A 816 39.70 -10.89 23.55
CA SER A 816 40.05 -12.32 23.51
C SER A 816 41.50 -12.62 23.89
N ARG A 817 42.38 -11.62 23.87
CA ARG A 817 43.78 -11.73 24.34
C ARG A 817 43.92 -11.77 25.87
N GLY A 818 42.82 -11.62 26.62
CA GLY A 818 42.79 -11.76 28.08
C GLY A 818 43.38 -10.57 28.84
N GLY A 819 43.23 -10.56 30.17
CA GLY A 819 43.69 -9.49 31.08
C GLY A 819 42.56 -8.69 31.73
N SER A 820 42.90 -7.83 32.69
CA SER A 820 41.94 -6.95 33.37
C SER A 820 41.31 -5.93 32.41
N LEU A 821 40.10 -5.43 32.72
CA LEU A 821 39.40 -4.45 31.89
C LEU A 821 40.24 -3.19 31.63
N GLN A 822 40.94 -2.69 32.65
CA GLN A 822 41.80 -1.53 32.54
C GLN A 822 42.96 -1.76 31.56
N GLU A 823 43.47 -2.98 31.51
CA GLU A 823 44.56 -3.34 30.61
C GLU A 823 44.10 -3.55 29.16
N GLN A 824 42.86 -4.00 28.96
CA GLN A 824 42.24 -4.05 27.63
C GLN A 824 42.02 -2.65 27.06
N ILE A 825 41.57 -1.70 27.90
CA ILE A 825 41.39 -0.29 27.53
C ILE A 825 42.72 0.35 27.16
N ARG A 826 43.76 0.17 27.99
CA ARG A 826 45.11 0.68 27.71
C ARG A 826 45.66 0.21 26.37
N ARG A 827 45.49 -1.08 26.03
CA ARG A 827 45.93 -1.63 24.72
C ARG A 827 45.15 -1.02 23.55
N ALA A 828 43.85 -0.78 23.71
CA ALA A 828 43.04 -0.13 22.69
C ALA A 828 43.47 1.33 22.45
N GLU A 829 43.83 2.05 23.51
CA GLU A 829 44.38 3.41 23.44
C GLU A 829 45.77 3.44 22.78
N GLU A 830 46.63 2.47 23.08
CA GLU A 830 47.94 2.32 22.42
C GLU A 830 47.79 2.07 20.90
N TYR A 831 46.82 1.24 20.50
CA TYR A 831 46.51 1.02 19.08
C TYR A 831 45.88 2.25 18.41
N ALA A 832 45.11 3.05 19.14
CA ALA A 832 44.55 4.30 18.64
C ALA A 832 45.64 5.37 18.42
N ALA A 833 46.57 5.49 19.36
CA ALA A 833 47.73 6.38 19.22
C ALA A 833 48.63 5.95 18.05
N ALA A 834 48.81 4.64 17.81
CA ALA A 834 49.55 4.13 16.65
C ALA A 834 48.87 4.47 15.32
N GLU A 835 47.53 4.41 15.28
CA GLU A 835 46.73 4.75 14.10
C GLU A 835 46.81 6.24 13.76
N GLU A 836 46.77 7.12 14.76
CA GLU A 836 46.83 8.57 14.57
C GLU A 836 48.15 9.03 13.93
N VAL A 837 49.26 8.35 14.25
CA VAL A 837 50.58 8.60 13.65
C VAL A 837 50.66 8.03 12.23
N HIS A 838 50.08 6.85 11.98
CA HIS A 838 50.17 6.19 10.68
C HIS A 838 49.18 6.73 9.64
N ASN A 839 48.03 7.26 10.08
CA ASN A 839 46.91 7.66 9.24
C ASN A 839 46.21 8.92 9.82
N PRO A 840 46.84 10.10 9.69
CA PRO A 840 46.32 11.33 10.30
C PRO A 840 45.04 11.81 9.60
N ILE A 841 43.99 12.07 10.39
CA ILE A 841 42.76 12.68 9.90
C ILE A 841 42.95 14.20 9.83
N ILE A 842 42.90 14.77 8.62
CA ILE A 842 42.84 16.22 8.46
C ILE A 842 41.43 16.70 8.87
N ARG A 843 41.29 17.19 10.10
CA ARG A 843 40.06 17.82 10.58
C ARG A 843 40.05 19.29 10.15
N LYS A 844 39.18 19.66 9.20
CA LYS A 844 38.90 21.08 8.92
C LYS A 844 38.03 21.64 10.04
N LYS A 845 38.53 22.63 10.81
CA LYS A 845 37.68 23.48 11.66
C LYS A 845 36.82 24.39 10.77
N THR A 846 35.67 24.80 11.30
CA THR A 846 34.63 25.60 10.62
C THR A 846 35.12 26.96 10.09
N ASP A 847 36.30 27.42 10.50
CA ASP A 847 36.88 28.72 10.12
C ASP A 847 38.05 28.65 9.12
N GLY A 848 38.23 27.52 8.43
CA GLY A 848 39.13 27.44 7.26
C GLY A 848 40.65 27.48 7.56
N GLN A 849 41.07 27.56 8.82
CA GLN A 849 42.48 27.37 9.19
C GLN A 849 42.81 25.87 9.33
N VAL A 850 43.88 25.44 8.67
CA VAL A 850 44.45 24.09 8.76
C VAL A 850 45.47 24.11 9.90
N GLU A 851 45.23 23.37 10.98
CA GLU A 851 46.25 23.19 12.02
C GLU A 851 47.39 22.29 11.50
N GLU A 852 48.62 22.79 11.58
CA GLU A 852 49.84 21.98 11.48
C GLU A 852 49.90 21.02 12.68
N ILE A 853 49.92 19.72 12.40
CA ILE A 853 49.96 18.67 13.41
C ILE A 853 51.34 18.68 14.08
N LYS A 854 51.37 18.93 15.40
CA LYS A 854 52.56 18.71 16.23
C LYS A 854 52.93 17.22 16.21
N ALA A 855 54.13 16.90 15.72
CA ALA A 855 54.68 15.55 15.76
C ALA A 855 54.82 15.07 17.22
N ALA A 856 54.05 14.06 17.60
CA ALA A 856 54.22 13.33 18.86
C ALA A 856 55.17 12.13 18.69
N SER A 857 55.79 11.73 19.81
CA SER A 857 57.00 10.92 20.00
C SER A 857 57.19 9.65 19.13
N PRO A 858 58.45 9.28 18.79
CA PRO A 858 58.80 8.26 17.79
C PRO A 858 58.72 6.80 18.29
N VAL A 859 58.00 6.53 19.38
CA VAL A 859 57.89 5.17 19.95
C VAL A 859 56.41 4.84 20.12
N VAL A 860 55.76 4.48 19.01
CA VAL A 860 54.39 3.97 19.05
C VAL A 860 54.34 2.70 18.19
N GLY A 861 53.73 1.65 18.72
CA GLY A 861 53.72 0.30 18.12
C GLY A 861 53.02 0.22 16.76
N ARG A 862 52.91 -0.99 16.20
CA ARG A 862 52.20 -1.20 14.93
C ARG A 862 50.68 -0.98 15.12
N PRO A 863 50.00 -0.27 14.20
CA PRO A 863 48.55 -0.11 14.26
C PRO A 863 47.86 -1.48 14.19
N PHE A 864 46.71 -1.60 14.83
CA PHE A 864 45.94 -2.84 14.82
C PHE A 864 45.36 -3.07 13.41
N ARG A 865 45.90 -4.07 12.71
CA ARG A 865 45.44 -4.55 11.41
C ARG A 865 45.41 -6.06 11.42
N ASP A 866 44.35 -6.64 10.90
CA ASP A 866 44.17 -8.07 10.82
C ASP A 866 43.96 -8.47 9.36
N SER A 867 44.98 -9.09 8.78
CA SER A 867 44.96 -9.51 7.38
C SER A 867 43.96 -10.62 7.13
N ALA A 868 43.60 -11.42 8.14
CA ALA A 868 42.60 -12.48 8.00
C ALA A 868 41.21 -11.86 7.88
N TRP A 869 40.88 -10.85 8.70
CA TRP A 869 39.62 -10.11 8.59
C TRP A 869 39.48 -9.41 7.25
N GLU A 870 40.54 -8.72 6.79
CA GLU A 870 40.54 -8.04 5.49
C GLU A 870 40.33 -9.04 4.34
N GLN A 871 40.85 -10.27 4.45
CA GLN A 871 40.66 -11.32 3.44
C GLN A 871 39.25 -11.93 3.48
N THR A 872 38.69 -12.15 4.67
CA THR A 872 37.34 -12.69 4.83
C THR A 872 36.29 -11.72 4.27
N GLU A 873 36.42 -10.43 4.58
CA GLU A 873 35.43 -9.41 4.16
C GLU A 873 35.75 -8.78 2.79
N ALA A 874 36.92 -9.05 2.21
CA ALA A 874 37.38 -8.45 0.95
C ALA A 874 36.40 -8.68 -0.22
N ALA A 875 35.80 -9.86 -0.33
CA ALA A 875 34.88 -10.18 -1.41
C ALA A 875 33.63 -9.28 -1.36
N TYR A 876 33.07 -9.10 -0.16
CA TYR A 876 31.90 -8.25 0.06
C TYR A 876 32.23 -6.77 -0.15
N HIS A 877 33.35 -6.28 0.40
CA HIS A 877 33.74 -4.89 0.25
C HIS A 877 34.04 -4.50 -1.19
N LYS A 878 34.70 -5.37 -1.97
CA LYS A 878 34.97 -5.15 -3.39
C LYS A 878 33.66 -5.05 -4.19
N LEU A 879 32.73 -5.99 -3.97
CA LEU A 879 31.43 -5.97 -4.65
C LEU A 879 30.62 -4.71 -4.30
N SER A 880 30.64 -4.29 -3.04
CA SER A 880 29.94 -3.08 -2.58
C SER A 880 30.50 -1.81 -3.23
N ILE A 881 31.83 -1.70 -3.35
CA ILE A 881 32.50 -0.58 -4.04
C ILE A 881 32.20 -0.60 -5.54
N GLU A 882 32.16 -1.77 -6.18
CA GLU A 882 31.77 -1.90 -7.59
C GLU A 882 30.34 -1.43 -7.83
N ARG A 883 29.40 -1.79 -6.95
CA ARG A 883 28.00 -1.30 -6.98
C ARG A 883 27.93 0.21 -6.79
N LEU A 884 28.63 0.76 -5.80
CA LEU A 884 28.69 2.21 -5.56
C LEU A 884 29.27 2.96 -6.77
N ASN A 885 30.30 2.41 -7.42
CA ASN A 885 30.89 3.00 -8.62
C ASN A 885 29.98 2.89 -9.84
N ALA A 886 29.18 1.83 -9.96
CA ALA A 886 28.15 1.73 -11.01
C ALA A 886 27.05 2.79 -10.84
N LEU A 887 26.56 2.99 -9.60
CA LEU A 887 25.62 4.06 -9.28
C LEU A 887 26.22 5.44 -9.54
N THR A 888 27.46 5.67 -9.11
CA THR A 888 28.18 6.94 -9.35
C THR A 888 28.38 7.21 -10.84
N ARG A 889 28.59 6.18 -11.65
CA ARG A 889 28.63 6.32 -13.11
C ARG A 889 27.30 6.78 -13.68
N SER A 890 26.20 6.17 -13.25
CA SER A 890 24.86 6.57 -13.70
C SER A 890 24.51 8.01 -13.29
N TYR A 891 24.89 8.41 -12.08
CA TYR A 891 24.78 9.78 -11.59
C TYR A 891 25.61 10.76 -12.43
N ASN A 892 26.90 10.46 -12.66
CA ASN A 892 27.79 11.34 -13.42
C ASN A 892 27.40 11.51 -14.90
N LEU A 893 26.63 10.58 -15.47
CA LEU A 893 26.09 10.72 -16.83
C LEU A 893 25.00 11.79 -16.91
N MET A 894 24.27 12.02 -15.82
CA MET A 894 23.14 12.94 -15.75
C MET A 894 23.48 14.26 -15.04
N ALA A 895 24.50 14.25 -14.18
CA ALA A 895 24.90 15.40 -13.39
C ALA A 895 25.71 16.43 -14.22
N PRO A 896 25.51 17.74 -13.97
CA PRO A 896 26.34 18.78 -14.59
C PRO A 896 27.81 18.66 -14.14
N ASP A 897 28.75 19.18 -14.94
CA ASP A 897 30.20 18.95 -14.75
C ASP A 897 30.70 19.32 -13.35
N LEU A 898 30.16 20.37 -12.75
CA LEU A 898 30.52 20.83 -11.40
C LEU A 898 30.05 19.85 -10.29
N ALA A 899 29.00 19.08 -10.54
CA ALA A 899 28.36 18.18 -9.57
C ALA A 899 28.83 16.72 -9.69
N LYS A 900 29.66 16.39 -10.69
CA LYS A 900 30.20 15.04 -10.88
C LYS A 900 31.05 14.60 -9.68
N LYS A 901 30.87 13.36 -9.25
CA LYS A 901 31.58 12.75 -8.11
C LYS A 901 32.71 11.84 -8.59
N PRO A 902 33.86 11.80 -7.89
CA PRO A 902 34.91 10.84 -8.19
C PRO A 902 34.47 9.41 -7.82
N TYR A 903 35.07 8.41 -8.46
CA TYR A 903 34.85 7.01 -8.09
C TYR A 903 35.47 6.68 -6.72
N PHE A 904 34.83 5.76 -6.01
CA PHE A 904 35.24 5.27 -4.70
C PHE A 904 36.30 4.17 -4.83
N SER A 905 37.31 4.22 -3.95
CA SER A 905 38.34 3.19 -3.84
C SER A 905 38.28 2.51 -2.47
N LEU A 906 38.33 1.17 -2.48
CA LEU A 906 38.22 0.38 -1.26
C LEU A 906 39.33 0.73 -0.25
N GLU A 907 40.56 0.88 -0.71
CA GLU A 907 41.70 1.23 0.15
C GLU A 907 41.52 2.55 0.88
N ARG A 908 40.89 3.54 0.24
CA ARG A 908 40.64 4.85 0.85
C ARG A 908 39.54 4.77 1.90
N GLU A 909 38.48 4.02 1.63
CA GLU A 909 37.38 3.81 2.58
C GLU A 909 37.81 2.97 3.78
N LEU A 910 38.67 1.96 3.60
CA LEU A 910 39.27 1.20 4.70
C LEU A 910 40.18 2.07 5.57
N LYS A 911 41.08 2.86 4.95
CA LYS A 911 41.92 3.82 5.70
C LYS A 911 41.07 4.82 6.48
N ALA A 912 40.02 5.36 5.89
CA ALA A 912 39.11 6.26 6.59
C ALA A 912 38.40 5.55 7.78
N CYS A 913 37.92 4.33 7.56
CA CYS A 913 37.28 3.52 8.60
C CYS A 913 38.23 3.25 9.77
N PHE A 914 39.47 2.85 9.50
CA PHE A 914 40.44 2.56 10.55
C PHE A 914 40.75 3.79 11.41
N ALA A 915 40.97 4.95 10.78
CA ALA A 915 41.24 6.18 11.50
C ALA A 915 40.03 6.66 12.33
N GLU A 916 38.80 6.56 11.79
CA GLU A 916 37.59 6.98 12.52
C GLU A 916 37.24 6.04 13.68
N VAL A 917 37.44 4.73 13.51
CA VAL A 917 37.00 3.72 14.49
C VAL A 917 38.02 3.55 15.61
N ALA A 918 39.31 3.64 15.35
CA ALA A 918 40.37 3.43 16.35
C ALA A 918 40.14 4.13 17.71
N PRO A 919 39.82 5.43 17.79
CA PRO A 919 39.56 6.10 19.07
C PRO A 919 38.27 5.65 19.77
N THR A 920 37.35 4.97 19.06
CA THR A 920 36.06 4.51 19.63
C THR A 920 36.13 3.12 20.26
N VAL A 921 37.19 2.34 19.98
CA VAL A 921 37.29 0.93 20.41
C VAL A 921 37.44 0.78 21.92
N ALA A 922 38.18 1.68 22.58
CA ALA A 922 38.36 1.65 24.04
C ALA A 922 37.01 1.79 24.78
N ARG A 923 36.17 2.71 24.32
CA ARG A 923 34.82 2.93 24.86
C ARG A 923 33.90 1.73 24.62
N GLU A 924 33.97 1.13 23.44
CA GLU A 924 33.18 -0.08 23.10
C GLU A 924 33.54 -1.27 24.02
N ILE A 925 34.83 -1.46 24.35
CA ILE A 925 35.27 -2.51 25.28
C ILE A 925 34.71 -2.26 26.69
N GLN A 926 34.77 -1.00 27.15
CA GLN A 926 34.23 -0.60 28.44
C GLN A 926 32.70 -0.79 28.53
N GLU A 927 31.96 -0.38 27.51
CA GLU A 927 30.50 -0.53 27.42
C GLU A 927 30.08 -2.01 27.41
N ARG A 928 30.81 -2.88 26.71
CA ARG A 928 30.55 -4.34 26.68
C ARG A 928 30.82 -5.02 28.01
N ALA A 929 31.85 -4.61 28.74
CA ALA A 929 32.24 -5.23 30.00
C ALA A 929 31.35 -4.82 31.19
N THR A 930 30.74 -3.65 31.13
CA THR A 930 29.94 -3.07 32.23
C THR A 930 28.45 -3.39 32.15
N GLY A 931 28.02 -4.27 31.23
CA GLY A 931 26.62 -4.70 31.11
C GLY A 931 25.67 -3.60 30.63
N GLY A 932 26.21 -2.52 30.06
CA GLY A 932 25.39 -1.49 29.41
C GLY A 932 24.68 -2.09 28.20
N THR A 933 23.35 -2.07 28.21
CA THR A 933 22.53 -2.33 27.03
C THR A 933 23.11 -1.58 25.84
N ALA A 934 23.49 -2.31 24.80
CA ALA A 934 24.02 -1.74 23.56
C ALA A 934 23.09 -0.61 23.10
N ARG A 935 23.57 0.63 23.16
CA ARG A 935 22.93 1.74 22.44
C ARG A 935 23.09 1.42 20.96
N ASN A 936 22.00 0.97 20.34
CA ASN A 936 21.88 0.93 18.89
C ASN A 936 22.04 2.35 18.34
N LEU A 937 23.28 2.69 17.98
CA LEU A 937 23.60 3.91 17.24
C LEU A 937 23.60 3.57 15.75
N GLY A 938 22.42 3.70 15.15
CA GLY A 938 22.23 3.92 13.70
C GLY A 938 21.64 2.75 12.92
N GLY A 939 20.36 2.90 12.54
CA GLY A 939 19.66 2.10 11.53
C GLY A 939 18.43 1.39 12.10
N GLY A 940 17.24 1.95 11.87
CA GLY A 940 15.96 1.39 12.31
C GLY A 940 15.70 0.00 11.74
N GLY A 941 15.20 -0.86 12.62
CA GLY A 941 14.86 -2.26 12.39
C GLY A 941 14.69 -2.93 13.74
N GLN A 942 13.48 -2.91 14.30
CA GLN A 942 13.15 -3.59 15.55
C GLN A 942 13.20 -5.10 15.31
N ALA A 943 14.16 -5.77 15.97
CA ALA A 943 14.16 -7.21 16.13
C ALA A 943 13.51 -7.53 17.48
N GLY A 944 12.51 -8.42 17.45
CA GLY A 944 11.78 -8.89 18.61
C GLY A 944 12.67 -9.54 19.67
N LYS A 945 12.33 -9.29 20.94
CA LYS A 945 12.89 -10.02 22.08
C LYS A 945 11.96 -11.18 22.44
N GLN A 946 12.46 -12.39 22.26
CA GLN A 946 11.93 -13.60 22.86
C GLN A 946 12.14 -13.58 24.39
N THR A 947 11.06 -13.91 25.10
CA THR A 947 11.03 -14.31 26.50
C THR A 947 11.68 -15.68 26.67
N GLY A 948 12.45 -15.87 27.74
CA GLY A 948 13.25 -17.07 27.97
C GLY A 948 12.60 -18.14 28.85
N LEU A 949 13.47 -19.07 29.25
CA LEU A 949 13.39 -19.97 30.41
C LEU A 949 12.74 -21.35 30.22
N LEU A 950 13.28 -22.19 29.32
CA LEU A 950 13.39 -23.64 29.58
C LEU A 950 14.41 -24.35 28.66
N GLU A 951 15.71 -24.19 28.91
CA GLU A 951 16.71 -25.19 28.48
C GLU A 951 18.04 -24.96 29.20
N THR A 952 18.05 -25.29 30.49
CA THR A 952 19.27 -25.55 31.24
C THR A 952 19.17 -26.99 31.69
N LEU A 953 19.70 -27.92 30.90
CA LEU A 953 20.27 -29.21 31.33
C LEU A 953 20.77 -30.00 30.12
N THR A 954 22.08 -30.31 30.16
CA THR A 954 22.87 -31.16 29.24
C THR A 954 23.30 -30.44 27.94
N GLY A 955 24.58 -30.32 27.55
CA GLY A 955 25.81 -30.98 27.99
C GLY A 955 26.58 -31.47 26.76
N GLY A 956 27.34 -30.58 26.12
CA GLY A 956 28.51 -30.82 25.25
C GLY A 956 28.41 -31.79 24.06
N ASP A 957 28.49 -31.28 22.82
CA ASP A 957 29.70 -31.43 21.97
C ASP A 957 29.60 -30.68 20.63
N ASN A 958 30.77 -30.42 20.03
CA ASN A 958 31.06 -29.54 18.90
C ASN A 958 30.22 -29.78 17.61
N VAL A 959 29.64 -28.69 17.06
CA VAL A 959 29.21 -28.63 15.66
C VAL A 959 29.71 -27.34 15.00
N LYS A 960 30.61 -27.50 14.01
CA LYS A 960 31.00 -26.46 13.04
C LYS A 960 29.94 -26.42 11.94
N VAL A 961 29.26 -25.29 11.79
CA VAL A 961 28.34 -25.04 10.69
C VAL A 961 29.09 -24.33 9.56
N HIS A 962 29.11 -24.96 8.38
CA HIS A 962 29.49 -24.32 7.11
C HIS A 962 28.28 -23.58 6.55
N VAL A 963 28.48 -22.32 6.18
CA VAL A 963 27.50 -21.51 5.47
C VAL A 963 27.92 -21.51 4.00
N GLU A 964 27.20 -22.29 3.19
CA GLU A 964 27.31 -22.24 1.74
C GLU A 964 26.26 -21.29 1.14
N ALA A 965 26.69 -20.70 0.03
CA ALA A 965 25.92 -20.11 -1.07
C ALA A 965 25.32 -18.70 -0.88
N GLN A 966 26.15 -17.73 -1.27
CA GLN A 966 25.72 -16.56 -2.04
C GLN A 966 25.14 -17.00 -3.39
N GLU A 967 23.91 -16.62 -3.71
CA GLU A 967 23.44 -16.58 -5.09
C GLU A 967 23.84 -15.25 -5.74
N LYS A 968 24.58 -15.36 -6.84
CA LYS A 968 25.09 -14.26 -7.66
C LYS A 968 24.08 -13.96 -8.76
N ALA A 969 23.62 -12.71 -8.82
CA ALA A 969 22.89 -12.20 -9.96
C ALA A 969 23.82 -12.11 -11.19
N TYR A 970 23.40 -12.73 -12.30
CA TYR A 970 24.05 -12.65 -13.61
C TYR A 970 24.01 -11.21 -14.10
N GLY A 971 25.18 -10.59 -14.21
CA GLY A 971 25.30 -9.16 -14.48
C GLY A 971 25.47 -8.87 -15.97
N LEU A 972 25.03 -7.69 -16.41
CA LEU A 972 25.22 -7.12 -17.76
C LEU A 972 26.66 -7.21 -18.31
N LYS A 973 27.63 -7.40 -17.42
CA LYS A 973 29.07 -7.56 -17.69
C LYS A 973 29.45 -8.98 -18.14
N GLU A 974 28.70 -10.00 -17.75
CA GLU A 974 28.84 -11.40 -18.20
C GLU A 974 28.19 -11.55 -19.58
N TRP A 975 27.00 -10.95 -19.77
CA TRP A 975 26.34 -10.85 -21.07
C TRP A 975 27.21 -10.16 -22.15
N TRP A 976 27.84 -9.04 -21.83
CA TRP A 976 28.74 -8.33 -22.78
C TRP A 976 30.00 -9.11 -23.16
N ARG A 977 30.44 -10.04 -22.31
CA ARG A 977 31.67 -10.80 -22.50
C ARG A 977 31.46 -12.04 -23.36
N ASP A 978 30.25 -12.60 -23.36
CA ASP A 978 29.89 -13.76 -24.16
C ASP A 978 29.45 -13.38 -25.58
N VAL A 979 28.92 -12.18 -25.80
CA VAL A 979 28.54 -11.68 -27.14
C VAL A 979 29.76 -11.39 -28.04
N TRP A 980 30.98 -11.22 -27.49
CA TRP A 980 32.17 -10.81 -28.25
C TRP A 980 33.33 -11.82 -28.28
N LYS A 981 33.12 -13.07 -27.84
CA LYS A 981 34.13 -14.12 -28.01
C LYS A 981 33.89 -14.92 -29.28
N LYS A 982 34.69 -14.61 -30.32
CA LYS A 982 34.85 -15.40 -31.54
C LYS A 982 35.32 -16.83 -31.24
N ASN A 983 34.43 -17.80 -31.45
CA ASN A 983 34.53 -18.84 -32.50
C ASN A 983 33.37 -19.83 -32.34
#